data_AF-Q4CMA5-F1
#
_entry.id   AF-Q4CMA5-F1
#
_cell.length_a   1.000
_cell.length_b   1.000
_cell.length_c   1.000
_cell.angle_alpha   90.00
_cell.angle_beta   90.00
_cell.angle_gamma   90.00
#
_symmetry.space_group_name_H-M   'P 1'
#
loop_
_entity.id
_entity.type
_entity.pdbx_description
1 polymer ?
#
loop_
_entity_poly.entity_id
_entity_poly.type
_entity_poly.pdbx_seq_one_letter_code
_entity_poly.pdbx_strand_id
1 'polypeptide(L)'
;MVDGSSATHHESPFIICLGRWMWSSVGARPRGRHCVRRRAIAAVRAALLVVLALVAAAAWMPAVHAVVFRLRGGTVDRAITVGRAVDTVLMDGVSITNGVAVVFDVAAMLPGALRIELRSCVCDGGAQIYVRGYSGEPASDRSLEVSVSGLSGGYCSLVFVHNLPAHTNVTVRESTIVTAGPMRYSQLSGLTDAVASPLVLHATSLLQTRLRVSNTVLRSLHPGGSAVYVSGGVELLSSAVVLDGVSLEASGGPTASAMRVASSSRLSLRSHSVFSVTNVSVVSSGGGLVLGERLAVFDSVLRFVGVEGPVASSLVRCDGGTVGAGGWVDLHDVWAVGEASSVASLSGVTLSGGTVSIARCAATGATLVSGLAITSGVVSVQCNRAGGRVLQSSGDYRMAGLPSVSVVPCDGCAAALACFNALTASFSECVCGCRVGGVDEACLPFDVPPARSGGGGGGGSQGCVSGVTLTESVPVGGGRATACFDSVVFSGPITVAVELRLMDAFADALNVTLRHCVLAGGAQLRIGGLSESTARLMPRALVDMTNVTSLEGTIVLHGAMPLHSSVLLANLTLRATVGGSQYVPTTPGHAGSRYGPALVLDGVRLLSTRFVMTRSTLVCGGGSCAAMLVERGLGVNLSSVFYMDNCAVMSQSHVMYALASDLRVSGGSVFSIQNSSWSAPSREFHESSCMFRDVAVDGGSVLQIVSSTFRLGFAMLMANTLTVTGGSWLVHRNNEFRTAYVVYVARENGVAFRDRSVWSILYNNFTYGSYSSNIVRMTSKWSLPSDTRPIIYGVCDEARGSPVMDYGEVLNIGAPVTVLDCGACTMDAVCFAARTSSISGCACVCAAGGYGDTCLPAAVPNGLGPLPLPDAEDT
;
A
#
# COMPACT_ATOMS: atom_id res chain seq x y z
N MET A 1 0.41 36.26 32.83
CA MET A 1 -0.62 37.24 33.24
C MET A 1 -1.76 36.46 33.85
N VAL A 2 -2.04 36.73 35.12
CA VAL A 2 -3.25 36.31 35.83
C VAL A 2 -4.37 37.28 35.45
N ASP A 3 -5.60 36.75 35.33
CA ASP A 3 -6.90 37.33 35.70
C ASP A 3 -7.97 36.46 35.01
N GLY A 4 -9.02 35.93 35.63
CA GLY A 4 -9.66 36.21 36.89
C GLY A 4 -11.16 36.01 36.67
N SER A 5 -11.81 35.13 37.44
CA SER A 5 -13.18 35.30 37.95
C SER A 5 -13.69 34.01 38.59
N SER A 6 -13.66 34.05 39.91
CA SER A 6 -14.46 33.24 40.82
C SER A 6 -15.95 33.54 40.64
N ALA A 7 -16.78 32.50 40.60
CA ALA A 7 -18.19 32.58 40.94
C ALA A 7 -18.55 31.38 41.83
N THR A 8 -18.33 31.55 43.13
CA THR A 8 -18.88 30.71 44.19
C THR A 8 -20.24 31.28 44.61
N HIS A 9 -21.33 30.53 44.47
CA HIS A 9 -22.52 30.73 45.30
C HIS A 9 -23.38 29.46 45.45
N HIS A 10 -23.34 28.96 46.68
CA HIS A 10 -24.36 28.26 47.48
C HIS A 10 -25.20 27.10 46.92
N GLU A 11 -24.85 25.93 47.43
CA GLU A 11 -25.76 24.85 47.81
C GLU A 11 -26.71 25.28 48.95
N SER A 12 -27.99 24.94 48.83
CA SER A 12 -28.82 24.44 49.96
C SER A 12 -30.15 23.85 49.43
N PRO A 13 -30.64 22.72 49.98
CA PRO A 13 -31.78 21.98 49.41
C PRO A 13 -33.08 22.26 50.18
N PHE A 14 -34.19 22.44 49.47
CA PHE A 14 -35.52 22.50 50.08
C PHE A 14 -36.37 21.27 49.70
N ILE A 15 -36.47 20.38 50.68
CA ILE A 15 -37.48 19.33 50.82
C ILE A 15 -38.81 20.00 51.19
N ILE A 16 -39.89 19.72 50.45
CA ILE A 16 -41.26 19.89 50.92
C ILE A 16 -42.01 18.58 50.69
N CYS A 17 -42.02 17.76 51.75
CA CYS A 17 -43.01 16.73 52.00
C CYS A 17 -44.08 17.31 52.93
N LEU A 18 -45.29 17.50 52.43
CA LEU A 18 -46.54 17.66 53.16
C LEU A 18 -47.58 16.97 52.28
N GLY A 19 -48.44 16.09 52.75
CA GLY A 19 -48.97 15.97 54.08
C GLY A 19 -50.37 15.41 53.90
N ARG A 20 -50.46 14.11 54.11
CA ARG A 20 -51.66 13.30 54.33
C ARG A 20 -52.66 14.06 55.23
N TRP A 21 -53.96 13.97 54.96
CA TRP A 21 -55.01 13.50 55.87
C TRP A 21 -56.40 13.82 55.31
N MET A 22 -57.14 12.74 55.03
CA MET A 22 -58.59 12.72 54.95
C MET A 22 -59.17 13.01 56.33
N TRP A 23 -60.25 13.79 56.41
CA TRP A 23 -61.39 13.50 57.27
C TRP A 23 -62.65 14.22 56.81
N SER A 24 -63.73 13.45 56.88
CA SER A 24 -65.12 13.76 56.64
C SER A 24 -65.77 14.44 57.85
N SER A 25 -66.65 15.41 57.63
CA SER A 25 -68.01 15.40 58.19
C SER A 25 -68.80 16.67 57.81
N VAL A 26 -69.93 16.43 57.13
CA VAL A 26 -71.28 16.93 57.44
C VAL A 26 -71.49 18.45 57.67
N GLY A 27 -72.36 19.02 56.82
CA GLY A 27 -73.44 19.89 57.30
C GLY A 27 -73.62 21.21 56.57
N ALA A 28 -74.63 21.26 55.69
CA ALA A 28 -75.75 22.22 55.74
C ALA A 28 -76.31 22.53 54.33
N ARG A 29 -77.62 22.27 54.18
CA ARG A 29 -78.46 22.78 53.10
C ARG A 29 -78.63 24.31 53.25
N PRO A 30 -78.83 25.03 52.14
CA PRO A 30 -80.17 25.58 51.95
C PRO A 30 -80.71 25.41 50.52
N ARG A 31 -82.04 25.48 50.47
CA ARG A 31 -82.93 25.40 49.31
C ARG A 31 -82.85 26.68 48.47
N GLY A 32 -83.01 26.59 47.15
CA GLY A 32 -83.16 27.77 46.29
C GLY A 32 -83.41 27.51 44.80
N ARG A 33 -84.68 27.24 44.48
CA ARG A 33 -85.45 27.65 43.27
C ARG A 33 -84.90 27.39 41.85
N HIS A 34 -85.65 26.54 41.15
CA HIS A 34 -86.25 26.70 39.82
C HIS A 34 -85.41 27.06 38.58
N CYS A 35 -85.44 26.09 37.65
CA CYS A 35 -85.76 26.24 36.22
C CYS A 35 -84.95 27.24 35.36
N VAL A 36 -83.73 26.86 34.94
CA VAL A 36 -83.28 26.86 33.52
C VAL A 36 -82.07 25.91 33.40
N ARG A 37 -82.27 24.59 33.24
CA ARG A 37 -81.13 23.65 32.98
C ARG A 37 -81.34 22.63 31.85
N ARG A 38 -82.44 22.69 31.09
CA ARG A 38 -82.65 21.77 29.94
C ARG A 38 -81.84 22.12 28.68
N ARG A 39 -81.34 23.35 28.52
CA ARG A 39 -80.51 23.72 27.34
C ARG A 39 -79.01 23.38 27.48
N ALA A 40 -78.46 23.39 28.70
CA ALA A 40 -77.04 23.09 28.92
C ALA A 40 -76.69 21.61 28.67
N ILE A 41 -77.58 20.68 29.03
CA ILE A 41 -77.32 19.24 28.88
C ILE A 41 -77.33 18.82 27.40
N ALA A 42 -78.15 19.47 26.56
CA ALA A 42 -78.18 19.19 25.12
C ALA A 42 -76.89 19.64 24.42
N ALA A 43 -76.36 20.82 24.77
CA ALA A 43 -75.12 21.33 24.19
C ALA A 43 -73.91 20.45 24.52
N VAL A 44 -73.81 19.96 25.77
CA VAL A 44 -72.73 19.06 26.19
C VAL A 44 -72.81 17.71 25.46
N ARG A 45 -74.01 17.15 25.27
CA ARG A 45 -74.18 15.90 24.52
C ARG A 45 -73.84 16.06 23.04
N ALA A 46 -74.22 17.17 22.41
CA ALA A 46 -73.88 17.46 21.02
C ALA A 46 -72.35 17.61 20.84
N ALA A 47 -71.68 18.34 21.74
CA ALA A 47 -70.23 18.47 21.70
C ALA A 47 -69.53 17.11 21.88
N LEU A 48 -70.00 16.26 22.80
CA LEU A 48 -69.43 14.93 23.02
C LEU A 48 -69.60 14.01 21.80
N LEU A 49 -70.77 14.08 21.14
CA LEU A 49 -71.03 13.32 19.92
C LEU A 49 -70.17 13.80 18.74
N VAL A 50 -69.93 15.10 18.60
CA VAL A 50 -69.02 15.63 17.57
C VAL A 50 -67.58 15.19 17.82
N VAL A 51 -67.12 15.19 19.07
CA VAL A 51 -65.78 14.68 19.42
C VAL A 51 -65.69 13.17 19.15
N LEU A 52 -66.69 12.38 19.54
CA LEU A 52 -66.73 10.95 19.24
C LEU A 52 -66.78 10.66 17.74
N ALA A 53 -67.54 11.46 16.97
CA ALA A 53 -67.60 11.33 15.52
C ALA A 53 -66.28 11.71 14.86
N LEU A 54 -65.56 12.72 15.36
CA LEU A 54 -64.21 13.08 14.89
C LEU A 54 -63.20 11.98 15.22
N VAL A 55 -63.27 11.38 16.42
CA VAL A 55 -62.42 10.24 16.81
C VAL A 55 -62.74 9.00 15.97
N ALA A 56 -64.02 8.73 15.72
CA ALA A 56 -64.44 7.61 14.87
C ALA A 56 -64.08 7.85 13.39
N ALA A 57 -64.22 9.07 12.88
CA ALA A 57 -63.79 9.44 11.53
C ALA A 57 -62.26 9.38 11.38
N ALA A 58 -61.50 9.74 12.43
CA ALA A 58 -60.05 9.55 12.47
C ALA A 58 -59.67 8.05 12.50
N ALA A 59 -60.46 7.21 13.18
CA ALA A 59 -60.28 5.76 13.19
C ALA A 59 -60.71 5.07 11.88
N TRP A 60 -61.58 5.72 11.08
CA TRP A 60 -62.08 5.23 9.79
C TRP A 60 -61.38 5.89 8.59
N MET A 61 -60.26 6.59 8.81
CA MET A 61 -59.33 6.89 7.72
C MET A 61 -58.68 5.56 7.31
N PRO A 62 -58.96 5.02 6.11
CA PRO A 62 -58.40 3.75 5.66
C PRO A 62 -56.88 3.89 5.62
N ALA A 63 -56.20 2.84 6.08
CA ALA A 63 -54.77 2.56 5.93
C ALA A 63 -53.99 3.69 5.24
N VAL A 64 -53.33 4.52 6.06
CA VAL A 64 -52.44 5.59 5.59
C VAL A 64 -51.52 4.99 4.54
N HIS A 65 -51.69 5.47 3.31
CA HIS A 65 -50.96 4.97 2.15
C HIS A 65 -49.45 5.15 2.40
N ALA A 66 -48.64 4.19 1.99
CA ALA A 66 -47.18 4.30 1.96
C ALA A 66 -46.79 5.63 1.29
N VAL A 67 -46.29 6.59 2.07
CA VAL A 67 -45.90 7.90 1.57
C VAL A 67 -44.43 7.83 1.19
N VAL A 68 -44.19 7.81 -0.11
CA VAL A 68 -42.84 7.73 -0.66
C VAL A 68 -42.31 9.13 -0.94
N PHE A 69 -41.24 9.51 -0.25
CA PHE A 69 -40.44 10.68 -0.60
C PHE A 69 -39.48 10.33 -1.74
N ARG A 70 -39.60 10.98 -2.90
CA ARG A 70 -38.72 10.76 -4.05
C ARG A 70 -38.08 12.05 -4.51
N LEU A 71 -36.75 12.04 -4.61
CA LEU A 71 -35.98 13.06 -5.32
C LEU A 71 -35.16 12.37 -6.41
N ARG A 72 -35.31 12.82 -7.66
CA ARG A 72 -34.50 12.35 -8.78
C ARG A 72 -33.84 13.55 -9.45
N GLY A 73 -32.51 13.54 -9.52
CA GLY A 73 -31.74 14.69 -9.97
C GLY A 73 -31.85 15.90 -9.05
N GLY A 74 -31.37 17.04 -9.56
CA GLY A 74 -31.48 18.34 -8.88
C GLY A 74 -30.46 18.54 -7.76
N THR A 75 -30.58 19.68 -7.10
CA THR A 75 -29.66 20.12 -6.04
C THR A 75 -30.42 20.38 -4.75
N VAL A 76 -29.91 19.86 -3.63
CA VAL A 76 -30.32 20.17 -2.27
C VAL A 76 -29.26 21.10 -1.68
N ASP A 77 -29.59 22.38 -1.60
CA ASP A 77 -28.73 23.47 -1.12
C ASP A 77 -29.20 24.06 0.21
N ARG A 78 -30.25 23.48 0.79
CA ARG A 78 -30.82 23.80 2.11
C ARG A 78 -30.95 22.54 2.95
N ALA A 79 -30.81 22.66 4.26
CA ALA A 79 -30.97 21.54 5.16
C ALA A 79 -32.42 21.01 5.10
N ILE A 80 -32.56 19.69 5.01
CA ILE A 80 -33.86 19.01 4.97
C ILE A 80 -33.90 17.90 6.02
N THR A 81 -35.04 17.75 6.66
CA THR A 81 -35.33 16.62 7.55
C THR A 81 -36.52 15.85 6.98
N VAL A 82 -36.28 14.61 6.59
CA VAL A 82 -37.29 13.69 6.05
C VAL A 82 -37.60 12.66 7.12
N GLY A 83 -38.87 12.56 7.52
CA GLY A 83 -39.29 11.59 8.54
C GLY A 83 -40.81 11.55 8.67
N ARG A 84 -41.43 12.66 9.09
CA ARG A 84 -42.89 12.70 9.36
C ARG A 84 -43.72 12.22 8.18
N ALA A 85 -44.60 11.27 8.46
CA ALA A 85 -45.55 10.70 7.50
C ALA A 85 -44.88 10.16 6.22
N VAL A 86 -43.66 9.63 6.31
CA VAL A 86 -42.93 8.96 5.22
C VAL A 86 -42.55 7.56 5.69
N ASP A 87 -42.66 6.56 4.81
CA ASP A 87 -42.14 5.20 5.06
C ASP A 87 -40.98 4.84 4.13
N THR A 88 -40.94 5.43 2.92
CA THR A 88 -39.93 5.16 1.90
C THR A 88 -39.28 6.46 1.43
N VAL A 89 -37.95 6.50 1.38
CA VAL A 89 -37.15 7.59 0.83
C VAL A 89 -36.33 7.05 -0.34
N LEU A 90 -36.42 7.69 -1.50
CA LEU A 90 -35.59 7.42 -2.67
C LEU A 90 -34.94 8.72 -3.14
N MET A 91 -33.62 8.80 -3.09
CA MET A 91 -32.85 9.86 -3.74
C MET A 91 -31.96 9.24 -4.81
N ASP A 92 -32.07 9.73 -6.04
CA ASP A 92 -31.35 9.18 -7.19
C ASP A 92 -30.74 10.31 -8.01
N GLY A 93 -29.40 10.36 -8.14
CA GLY A 93 -28.70 11.42 -8.89
C GLY A 93 -28.80 12.81 -8.28
N VAL A 94 -29.10 12.92 -6.99
CA VAL A 94 -29.26 14.22 -6.28
C VAL A 94 -27.89 14.78 -5.86
N SER A 95 -27.67 16.07 -6.11
CA SER A 95 -26.49 16.81 -5.64
C SER A 95 -26.79 17.53 -4.32
N ILE A 96 -26.01 17.29 -3.27
CA ILE A 96 -26.16 17.90 -1.94
C ILE A 96 -24.96 18.81 -1.72
N THR A 97 -25.19 20.11 -1.60
CA THR A 97 -24.10 21.12 -1.62
C THR A 97 -24.23 22.11 -0.46
N ASN A 98 -23.38 23.15 -0.43
CA ASN A 98 -23.41 24.24 0.56
C ASN A 98 -23.28 23.80 2.04
N GLY A 99 -22.71 22.63 2.30
CA GLY A 99 -22.49 22.16 3.66
C GLY A 99 -23.76 21.80 4.42
N VAL A 100 -24.86 21.51 3.70
CA VAL A 100 -26.16 21.26 4.33
C VAL A 100 -26.29 19.85 4.89
N ALA A 101 -27.17 19.72 5.89
CA ALA A 101 -27.54 18.44 6.48
C ALA A 101 -28.82 17.89 5.84
N VAL A 102 -28.75 16.65 5.34
CA VAL A 102 -29.91 15.84 4.95
C VAL A 102 -30.13 14.82 6.04
N VAL A 103 -31.25 14.91 6.77
CA VAL A 103 -31.54 14.06 7.92
C VAL A 103 -32.71 13.15 7.63
N PHE A 104 -32.48 11.84 7.66
CA PHE A 104 -33.53 10.82 7.68
C PHE A 104 -33.83 10.47 9.14
N ASP A 105 -34.94 11.00 9.64
CA ASP A 105 -35.37 10.82 11.02
C ASP A 105 -36.28 9.60 11.16
N VAL A 106 -35.66 8.44 11.38
CA VAL A 106 -36.32 7.13 11.42
C VAL A 106 -37.39 7.08 12.52
N ALA A 107 -37.12 7.73 13.66
CA ALA A 107 -38.08 7.78 14.77
C ALA A 107 -39.36 8.57 14.42
N ALA A 108 -39.30 9.48 13.45
CA ALA A 108 -40.43 10.28 12.98
C ALA A 108 -41.18 9.64 11.79
N MET A 109 -40.64 8.57 11.19
CA MET A 109 -41.26 7.83 10.10
C MET A 109 -42.50 7.04 10.55
N LEU A 110 -43.33 6.65 9.58
CA LEU A 110 -44.50 5.82 9.83
C LEU A 110 -44.10 4.47 10.46
N PRO A 111 -44.94 3.84 11.29
CA PRO A 111 -44.74 2.46 11.69
C PRO A 111 -44.72 1.51 10.48
N GLY A 112 -44.01 0.38 10.58
CA GLY A 112 -43.92 -0.64 9.53
C GLY A 112 -42.52 -0.77 8.90
N ALA A 113 -42.48 -1.31 7.68
CA ALA A 113 -41.25 -1.54 6.93
C ALA A 113 -40.77 -0.24 6.27
N LEU A 114 -39.66 0.29 6.77
CA LEU A 114 -39.03 1.51 6.31
C LEU A 114 -37.93 1.24 5.31
N ARG A 115 -37.80 2.12 4.31
CA ARG A 115 -36.75 2.01 3.29
C ARG A 115 -36.13 3.36 2.96
N ILE A 116 -34.81 3.47 3.06
CA ILE A 116 -34.05 4.65 2.66
C ILE A 116 -33.06 4.24 1.58
N GLU A 117 -33.14 4.84 0.41
CA GLU A 117 -32.34 4.47 -0.75
C GLU A 117 -31.70 5.70 -1.40
N LEU A 118 -30.37 5.73 -1.44
CA LEU A 118 -29.53 6.73 -2.08
C LEU A 118 -28.78 6.10 -3.25
N ARG A 119 -29.02 6.57 -4.47
CA ARG A 119 -28.38 6.08 -5.69
C ARG A 119 -27.65 7.22 -6.40
N SER A 120 -26.38 7.02 -6.74
CA SER A 120 -25.59 7.93 -7.56
C SER A 120 -25.67 9.39 -7.09
N CYS A 121 -25.82 9.61 -5.78
CA CYS A 121 -25.89 10.95 -5.20
C CYS A 121 -24.48 11.55 -5.15
N VAL A 122 -24.43 12.88 -5.25
CA VAL A 122 -23.18 13.64 -5.12
C VAL A 122 -23.29 14.52 -3.88
N CYS A 123 -22.28 14.54 -3.02
CA CYS A 123 -22.25 15.38 -1.84
C CYS A 123 -20.96 16.20 -1.77
N ASP A 124 -21.06 17.51 -1.58
CA ASP A 124 -19.89 18.39 -1.59
C ASP A 124 -20.08 19.63 -0.69
N GLY A 125 -19.00 20.40 -0.50
CA GLY A 125 -19.01 21.63 0.28
C GLY A 125 -19.19 21.41 1.79
N GLY A 126 -18.88 20.23 2.31
CA GLY A 126 -19.09 19.84 3.71
C GLY A 126 -20.47 19.26 4.00
N ALA A 127 -21.17 18.76 2.97
CA ALA A 127 -22.52 18.20 3.08
C ALA A 127 -22.53 16.94 3.98
N GLN A 128 -23.62 16.78 4.73
CA GLN A 128 -23.75 15.72 5.73
C GLN A 128 -25.07 14.97 5.54
N ILE A 129 -24.99 13.64 5.47
CA ILE A 129 -26.16 12.76 5.32
C ILE A 129 -26.32 11.97 6.61
N TYR A 130 -27.43 12.15 7.30
CA TYR A 130 -27.72 11.52 8.58
C TYR A 130 -28.81 10.46 8.43
N VAL A 131 -28.54 9.26 8.94
CA VAL A 131 -29.59 8.29 9.29
C VAL A 131 -29.70 8.30 10.81
N ARG A 132 -30.77 8.93 11.32
CA ARG A 132 -30.99 9.17 12.73
C ARG A 132 -32.05 8.20 13.29
N GLY A 133 -31.63 7.35 14.21
CA GLY A 133 -32.47 6.46 14.99
C GLY A 133 -33.00 7.08 16.30
N TYR A 134 -33.40 6.21 17.21
CA TYR A 134 -33.97 6.52 18.52
C TYR A 134 -32.88 6.79 19.55
N SER A 135 -32.94 7.94 20.24
CA SER A 135 -32.02 8.26 21.34
C SER A 135 -32.16 7.31 22.54
N GLY A 136 -33.28 6.60 22.66
CA GLY A 136 -33.54 5.56 23.65
C GLY A 136 -33.79 4.20 23.01
N GLU A 137 -34.58 3.36 23.67
CA GLU A 137 -34.96 2.05 23.11
C GLU A 137 -35.75 2.22 21.81
N PRO A 138 -35.36 1.53 20.71
CA PRO A 138 -36.08 1.62 19.45
C PRO A 138 -37.47 0.98 19.56
N ALA A 139 -38.44 1.55 18.85
CA ALA A 139 -39.77 0.97 18.80
C ALA A 139 -39.77 -0.37 18.02
N SER A 140 -40.53 -1.36 18.51
CA SER A 140 -40.61 -2.71 17.94
C SER A 140 -41.59 -2.84 16.76
N ASP A 141 -42.28 -1.75 16.41
CA ASP A 141 -43.27 -1.66 15.34
C ASP A 141 -42.67 -1.33 13.96
N ARG A 142 -41.33 -1.34 13.83
CA ARG A 142 -40.61 -0.93 12.62
C ARG A 142 -39.46 -1.86 12.27
N SER A 143 -39.19 -1.99 10.97
CA SER A 143 -37.96 -2.57 10.40
C SER A 143 -37.37 -1.57 9.40
N LEU A 144 -36.06 -1.56 9.19
CA LEU A 144 -35.41 -0.56 8.33
C LEU A 144 -34.43 -1.19 7.33
N GLU A 145 -34.55 -0.81 6.06
CA GLU A 145 -33.55 -1.06 5.03
C GLU A 145 -32.92 0.26 4.59
N VAL A 146 -31.60 0.37 4.65
CA VAL A 146 -30.83 1.49 4.12
C VAL A 146 -29.90 1.00 3.02
N SER A 147 -29.99 1.58 1.83
CA SER A 147 -29.12 1.27 0.70
C SER A 147 -28.50 2.55 0.15
N VAL A 148 -27.18 2.64 0.20
CA VAL A 148 -26.38 3.72 -0.39
C VAL A 148 -25.49 3.11 -1.45
N SER A 149 -25.69 3.50 -2.72
CA SER A 149 -24.90 3.01 -3.84
C SER A 149 -24.44 4.16 -4.72
N GLY A 150 -23.15 4.23 -5.06
CA GLY A 150 -22.62 5.28 -5.92
C GLY A 150 -22.56 6.67 -5.28
N LEU A 151 -22.51 6.78 -3.95
CA LEU A 151 -22.35 8.06 -3.29
C LEU A 151 -20.93 8.60 -3.54
N SER A 152 -20.82 9.78 -4.13
CA SER A 152 -19.54 10.39 -4.46
C SER A 152 -19.44 11.81 -3.91
N GLY A 153 -18.26 12.23 -3.44
CA GLY A 153 -18.12 13.57 -2.87
C GLY A 153 -16.70 13.96 -2.50
N GLY A 154 -16.31 15.21 -2.81
CA GLY A 154 -15.00 15.78 -2.47
C GLY A 154 -14.91 16.30 -1.03
N TYR A 155 -16.04 16.69 -0.45
CA TYR A 155 -16.13 17.15 0.93
C TYR A 155 -17.48 16.77 1.54
N CYS A 156 -17.58 15.55 2.05
CA CYS A 156 -18.84 14.93 2.47
C CYS A 156 -18.69 14.02 3.71
N SER A 157 -19.79 13.78 4.43
CA SER A 157 -19.87 12.82 5.54
C SER A 157 -21.21 12.07 5.58
N LEU A 158 -21.16 10.75 5.73
CA LEU A 158 -22.29 9.86 5.99
C LEU A 158 -22.29 9.45 7.46
N VAL A 159 -23.39 9.71 8.16
CA VAL A 159 -23.46 9.63 9.62
C VAL A 159 -24.64 8.74 10.04
N PHE A 160 -24.35 7.68 10.80
CA PHE A 160 -25.36 6.87 11.48
C PHE A 160 -25.38 7.23 12.97
N VAL A 161 -26.56 7.57 13.47
CA VAL A 161 -26.72 8.17 14.80
C VAL A 161 -27.83 7.47 15.57
N HIS A 162 -27.58 7.18 16.84
CA HIS A 162 -28.54 6.58 17.77
C HIS A 162 -28.99 5.16 17.39
N ASN A 163 -29.96 4.60 18.11
CA ASN A 163 -30.38 3.21 17.96
C ASN A 163 -31.30 3.05 16.76
N LEU A 164 -30.88 2.24 15.79
CA LEU A 164 -31.73 1.86 14.66
C LEU A 164 -32.74 0.78 15.12
N PRO A 165 -33.89 0.63 14.44
CA PRO A 165 -34.82 -0.46 14.70
C PRO A 165 -34.13 -1.83 14.70
N ALA A 166 -34.69 -2.80 15.44
CA ALA A 166 -34.21 -4.17 15.34
C ALA A 166 -34.36 -4.69 13.90
N HIS A 167 -33.52 -5.67 13.52
CA HIS A 167 -33.53 -6.23 12.15
C HIS A 167 -33.24 -5.21 11.05
N THR A 168 -32.46 -4.16 11.34
CA THR A 168 -32.07 -3.19 10.31
C THR A 168 -31.01 -3.78 9.38
N ASN A 169 -31.12 -3.51 8.08
CA ASN A 169 -30.09 -3.84 7.10
C ASN A 169 -29.58 -2.57 6.43
N VAL A 170 -28.30 -2.26 6.60
CA VAL A 170 -27.61 -1.10 6.03
C VAL A 170 -26.55 -1.59 5.05
N THR A 171 -26.61 -1.10 3.82
CA THR A 171 -25.60 -1.37 2.79
C THR A 171 -25.08 -0.05 2.23
N VAL A 172 -23.75 0.08 2.17
CA VAL A 172 -23.04 1.18 1.50
C VAL A 172 -22.08 0.56 0.51
N ARG A 173 -22.25 0.83 -0.79
CA ARG A 173 -21.42 0.21 -1.83
C ARG A 173 -21.03 1.14 -2.97
N GLU A 174 -19.94 0.78 -3.65
CA GLU A 174 -19.50 1.44 -4.90
C GLU A 174 -19.38 2.96 -4.74
N SER A 175 -18.96 3.43 -3.56
CA SER A 175 -18.98 4.84 -3.19
C SER A 175 -17.57 5.40 -3.06
N THR A 176 -17.39 6.70 -3.26
CA THR A 176 -16.11 7.41 -3.03
C THR A 176 -16.40 8.66 -2.23
N ILE A 177 -16.19 8.60 -0.92
CA ILE A 177 -16.55 9.66 0.01
C ILE A 177 -15.27 10.26 0.57
N VAL A 178 -15.01 11.51 0.23
CA VAL A 178 -13.84 12.27 0.68
C VAL A 178 -14.28 13.35 1.66
N THR A 179 -13.57 13.47 2.77
CA THR A 179 -13.69 14.57 3.72
C THR A 179 -12.42 15.39 3.69
N ALA A 180 -12.43 16.49 2.92
CA ALA A 180 -11.26 17.35 2.75
C ALA A 180 -10.91 18.21 3.99
N GLY A 181 -11.85 18.40 4.92
CA GLY A 181 -11.68 19.31 6.05
C GLY A 181 -12.59 19.00 7.24
N PRO A 182 -12.61 19.89 8.25
CA PRO A 182 -13.39 19.71 9.47
C PRO A 182 -14.91 19.75 9.23
N MET A 183 -15.64 18.80 9.82
CA MET A 183 -17.10 18.78 9.77
C MET A 183 -17.72 19.40 11.03
N ARG A 184 -18.84 20.11 10.86
CA ARG A 184 -19.65 20.63 11.97
C ARG A 184 -20.91 19.79 12.13
N TYR A 185 -20.88 18.84 13.06
CA TYR A 185 -22.03 17.98 13.37
C TYR A 185 -23.03 18.68 14.29
N SER A 186 -23.68 19.73 13.79
CA SER A 186 -24.65 20.53 14.57
C SER A 186 -25.84 19.73 15.10
N GLN A 187 -26.12 18.56 14.53
CA GLN A 187 -27.19 17.65 14.93
C GLN A 187 -26.80 16.71 16.09
N LEU A 188 -25.53 16.69 16.51
CA LEU A 188 -24.99 15.74 17.50
C LEU A 188 -24.61 16.44 18.80
N SER A 189 -25.27 16.10 19.90
CA SER A 189 -24.83 16.49 21.24
C SER A 189 -23.65 15.62 21.70
N GLY A 190 -22.54 16.25 22.13
CA GLY A 190 -21.38 15.56 22.71
C GLY A 190 -20.27 15.20 21.72
N LEU A 191 -20.47 15.35 20.40
CA LEU A 191 -19.39 15.30 19.42
C LEU A 191 -18.79 16.72 19.30
N THR A 192 -17.95 17.11 20.27
CA THR A 192 -17.41 18.47 20.37
C THR A 192 -16.23 18.75 19.44
N ASP A 193 -15.68 17.73 18.79
CA ASP A 193 -14.52 17.87 17.92
C ASP A 193 -14.94 18.04 16.46
N ALA A 194 -14.16 18.86 15.75
CA ALA A 194 -14.23 19.04 14.31
C ALA A 194 -13.71 17.78 13.59
N VAL A 195 -14.44 16.67 13.70
CA VAL A 195 -14.03 15.37 13.17
C VAL A 195 -14.17 15.36 11.66
N ALA A 196 -13.05 15.33 10.96
CA ALA A 196 -12.99 15.15 9.52
C ALA A 196 -13.10 13.65 9.17
N SER A 197 -14.33 13.15 9.00
CA SER A 197 -14.57 11.74 8.66
C SER A 197 -15.72 11.53 7.66
N PRO A 198 -15.50 10.71 6.62
CA PRO A 198 -16.52 10.44 5.61
C PRO A 198 -17.56 9.42 6.07
N LEU A 199 -17.25 8.57 7.06
CA LEU A 199 -18.20 7.64 7.66
C LEU A 199 -18.14 7.73 9.19
N VAL A 200 -19.27 8.08 9.81
CA VAL A 200 -19.38 8.26 11.26
C VAL A 200 -20.45 7.35 11.85
N LEU A 201 -20.12 6.63 12.93
CA LEU A 201 -21.06 5.92 13.79
C LEU A 201 -21.10 6.58 15.17
N HIS A 202 -22.26 7.09 15.60
CA HIS A 202 -22.39 7.83 16.85
C HIS A 202 -23.51 7.30 17.74
N ALA A 203 -23.15 6.90 18.96
CA ALA A 203 -24.09 6.45 20.01
C ALA A 203 -25.06 5.36 19.52
N THR A 204 -24.55 4.33 18.84
CA THR A 204 -25.37 3.31 18.17
C THR A 204 -25.35 1.99 18.95
N SER A 205 -26.50 1.59 19.52
CA SER A 205 -26.72 0.20 19.95
C SER A 205 -27.50 -0.52 18.85
N LEU A 206 -26.84 -1.49 18.23
CA LEU A 206 -27.34 -2.26 17.11
C LEU A 206 -27.85 -3.61 17.62
N LEU A 207 -29.16 -3.83 17.51
CA LEU A 207 -29.81 -5.09 17.87
C LEU A 207 -30.27 -5.83 16.61
N GLN A 208 -29.73 -7.02 16.36
CA GLN A 208 -30.08 -7.84 15.18
C GLN A 208 -29.89 -7.09 13.85
N THR A 209 -28.95 -6.16 13.80
CA THR A 209 -28.72 -5.26 12.66
C THR A 209 -27.47 -5.67 11.89
N ARG A 210 -27.50 -5.47 10.58
CA ARG A 210 -26.36 -5.70 9.69
C ARG A 210 -25.98 -4.38 9.03
N LEU A 211 -24.74 -3.92 9.24
CA LEU A 211 -24.18 -2.76 8.56
C LEU A 211 -22.99 -3.22 7.72
N ARG A 212 -23.11 -3.11 6.39
CA ARG A 212 -22.08 -3.53 5.44
C ARG A 212 -21.65 -2.38 4.56
N VAL A 213 -20.35 -2.13 4.53
CA VAL A 213 -19.70 -1.20 3.60
C VAL A 213 -18.81 -2.02 2.67
N SER A 214 -19.06 -1.95 1.37
CA SER A 214 -18.37 -2.77 0.38
C SER A 214 -17.85 -1.96 -0.80
N ASN A 215 -16.69 -2.31 -1.36
CA ASN A 215 -16.14 -1.68 -2.59
C ASN A 215 -16.21 -0.15 -2.56
N THR A 216 -15.81 0.45 -1.43
CA THR A 216 -15.98 1.87 -1.15
C THR A 216 -14.63 2.49 -0.78
N VAL A 217 -14.39 3.71 -1.24
CA VAL A 217 -13.20 4.48 -0.92
C VAL A 217 -13.59 5.58 0.08
N LEU A 218 -12.97 5.55 1.26
CA LEU A 218 -13.17 6.52 2.33
C LEU A 218 -11.87 7.27 2.55
N ARG A 219 -11.87 8.58 2.29
CA ARG A 219 -10.65 9.41 2.40
C ARG A 219 -10.86 10.57 3.36
N SER A 220 -9.88 10.80 4.23
CA SER A 220 -9.78 12.01 5.05
C SER A 220 -8.45 12.71 4.81
N LEU A 221 -8.49 13.99 4.46
CA LEU A 221 -7.30 14.79 4.13
C LEU A 221 -6.89 15.76 5.24
N HIS A 222 -7.69 15.86 6.30
CA HIS A 222 -7.50 16.85 7.36
C HIS A 222 -6.59 16.32 8.49
N PRO A 223 -5.73 17.15 9.10
CA PRO A 223 -5.00 16.78 10.30
C PRO A 223 -5.90 16.28 11.43
N GLY A 224 -5.53 15.14 12.03
CA GLY A 224 -6.36 14.47 13.04
C GLY A 224 -7.63 13.79 12.50
N GLY A 225 -7.88 13.84 11.18
CA GLY A 225 -9.03 13.22 10.54
C GLY A 225 -8.97 11.69 10.53
N SER A 226 -10.11 11.04 10.27
CA SER A 226 -10.18 9.59 10.14
C SER A 226 -11.11 9.13 9.03
N ALA A 227 -10.79 8.07 8.29
CA ALA A 227 -11.67 7.57 7.22
C ALA A 227 -12.95 6.93 7.78
N VAL A 228 -12.88 6.31 8.96
CA VAL A 228 -14.07 5.90 9.73
C VAL A 228 -13.92 6.42 11.17
N TYR A 229 -14.97 7.03 11.71
CA TYR A 229 -14.97 7.54 13.08
C TYR A 229 -16.14 6.98 13.89
N VAL A 230 -15.85 6.55 15.11
CA VAL A 230 -16.82 5.95 16.02
C VAL A 230 -16.79 6.68 17.36
N SER A 231 -17.95 7.12 17.84
CA SER A 231 -18.07 7.87 19.09
C SER A 231 -19.41 7.64 19.79
N GLY A 232 -19.57 8.15 21.02
CA GLY A 232 -20.80 8.01 21.81
C GLY A 232 -21.06 6.60 22.35
N GLY A 233 -20.15 5.66 22.08
CA GLY A 233 -20.35 4.23 22.34
C GLY A 233 -21.06 3.51 21.20
N VAL A 234 -20.57 2.33 20.86
CA VAL A 234 -21.21 1.41 19.91
C VAL A 234 -21.29 0.02 20.53
N GLU A 235 -22.50 -0.53 20.54
CA GLU A 235 -22.78 -1.86 21.05
C GLU A 235 -23.45 -2.71 19.96
N LEU A 236 -22.88 -3.88 19.69
CA LEU A 236 -23.46 -4.89 18.80
C LEU A 236 -24.05 -6.00 19.67
N LEU A 237 -25.37 -6.19 19.54
CA LEU A 237 -26.14 -7.26 20.18
C LEU A 237 -26.73 -8.15 19.08
N SER A 238 -26.17 -9.34 18.91
CA SER A 238 -26.49 -10.23 17.78
C SER A 238 -26.50 -9.47 16.45
N SER A 239 -25.48 -8.66 16.21
CA SER A 239 -25.39 -7.74 15.06
C SER A 239 -24.07 -7.90 14.32
N ALA A 240 -24.02 -7.43 13.07
CA ALA A 240 -22.82 -7.46 12.24
C ALA A 240 -22.45 -6.08 11.71
N VAL A 241 -21.18 -5.70 11.84
CA VAL A 241 -20.57 -4.56 11.13
C VAL A 241 -19.45 -5.09 10.26
N VAL A 242 -19.53 -4.88 8.95
CA VAL A 242 -18.63 -5.48 7.95
C VAL A 242 -18.10 -4.41 7.01
N LEU A 243 -16.77 -4.26 6.96
CA LEU A 243 -16.06 -3.53 5.92
C LEU A 243 -15.41 -4.54 4.98
N ASP A 244 -15.68 -4.44 3.68
CA ASP A 244 -15.27 -5.44 2.68
C ASP A 244 -14.79 -4.80 1.38
N GLY A 245 -13.52 -4.97 0.99
CA GLY A 245 -13.02 -4.33 -0.23
C GLY A 245 -12.99 -2.80 -0.12
N VAL A 246 -12.73 -2.28 1.08
CA VAL A 246 -12.74 -0.83 1.37
C VAL A 246 -11.32 -0.28 1.34
N SER A 247 -11.13 0.89 0.73
CA SER A 247 -9.89 1.67 0.86
C SER A 247 -10.05 2.73 1.95
N LEU A 248 -9.22 2.67 2.99
CA LEU A 248 -9.21 3.62 4.10
C LEU A 248 -7.96 4.51 4.00
N GLU A 249 -8.15 5.76 3.60
CA GLU A 249 -7.04 6.69 3.39
C GLU A 249 -7.14 7.89 4.34
N ALA A 250 -6.06 8.18 5.06
CA ALA A 250 -5.99 9.25 6.05
C ALA A 250 -4.62 9.95 5.97
N SER A 251 -4.54 11.04 5.22
CA SER A 251 -3.29 11.73 4.87
C SER A 251 -3.05 13.04 5.63
N GLY A 252 -3.75 13.26 6.75
CA GLY A 252 -3.69 14.51 7.53
C GLY A 252 -2.42 14.74 8.35
N GLY A 253 -1.40 13.88 8.26
CA GLY A 253 -0.22 13.90 9.12
C GLY A 253 -0.29 12.90 10.28
N PRO A 254 0.58 13.02 11.31
CA PRO A 254 0.83 11.97 12.29
C PRO A 254 -0.34 11.68 13.23
N THR A 255 -1.29 12.60 13.36
CA THR A 255 -2.48 12.45 14.21
C THR A 255 -3.68 11.82 13.48
N ALA A 256 -3.60 11.68 12.16
CA ALA A 256 -4.67 11.07 11.36
C ALA A 256 -4.77 9.55 11.63
N SER A 257 -5.91 8.93 11.31
CA SER A 257 -6.08 7.47 11.49
C SER A 257 -6.97 6.85 10.41
N ALA A 258 -6.71 5.62 10.01
CA ALA A 258 -7.58 4.93 9.04
C ALA A 258 -8.99 4.71 9.61
N MET A 259 -9.06 4.23 10.85
CA MET A 259 -10.30 4.17 11.63
C MET A 259 -10.00 4.60 13.06
N ARG A 260 -10.95 5.31 13.68
CA ARG A 260 -10.80 5.74 15.07
C ARG A 260 -12.09 5.61 15.85
N VAL A 261 -12.06 4.78 16.89
CA VAL A 261 -12.98 4.83 18.01
C VAL A 261 -12.44 5.85 19.00
N ALA A 262 -13.24 6.84 19.37
CA ALA A 262 -12.86 7.84 20.36
C ALA A 262 -12.50 7.17 21.71
N SER A 263 -11.45 7.65 22.39
CA SER A 263 -10.96 7.06 23.65
C SER A 263 -12.04 6.91 24.73
N SER A 264 -12.94 7.88 24.85
CA SER A 264 -14.07 7.85 25.79
C SER A 264 -15.17 6.85 25.40
N SER A 265 -15.17 6.37 24.16
CA SER A 265 -16.23 5.55 23.61
C SER A 265 -15.93 4.06 23.79
N ARG A 266 -16.98 3.31 24.11
CA ARG A 266 -16.93 1.85 24.22
C ARG A 266 -17.26 1.22 22.86
N LEU A 267 -16.49 0.22 22.45
CA LEU A 267 -16.86 -0.68 21.36
C LEU A 267 -17.13 -2.06 21.96
N SER A 268 -18.39 -2.49 21.93
CA SER A 268 -18.86 -3.70 22.62
C SER A 268 -19.53 -4.67 21.66
N LEU A 269 -19.12 -5.92 21.64
CA LEU A 269 -19.68 -7.00 20.82
C LEU A 269 -20.18 -8.10 21.75
N ARG A 270 -21.48 -8.40 21.70
CA ARG A 270 -22.11 -9.40 22.58
C ARG A 270 -23.12 -10.26 21.82
N SER A 271 -23.43 -11.42 22.40
CA SER A 271 -24.51 -12.30 21.95
C SER A 271 -24.36 -12.72 20.47
N HIS A 272 -23.22 -13.30 20.10
CA HIS A 272 -22.93 -13.75 18.74
C HIS A 272 -22.94 -12.60 17.72
N SER A 273 -22.26 -11.50 18.04
CA SER A 273 -22.03 -10.38 17.12
C SER A 273 -20.73 -10.54 16.33
N VAL A 274 -20.61 -9.82 15.22
CA VAL A 274 -19.39 -9.80 14.39
C VAL A 274 -19.01 -8.37 14.01
N PHE A 275 -17.77 -7.97 14.29
CA PHE A 275 -17.14 -6.82 13.66
C PHE A 275 -16.01 -7.32 12.76
N SER A 276 -16.14 -7.11 11.45
CA SER A 276 -15.24 -7.65 10.46
C SER A 276 -14.68 -6.57 9.55
N VAL A 277 -13.36 -6.59 9.37
CA VAL A 277 -12.64 -5.81 8.36
C VAL A 277 -11.96 -6.79 7.40
N THR A 278 -12.43 -6.87 6.16
CA THR A 278 -12.00 -7.88 5.19
C THR A 278 -11.53 -7.24 3.88
N ASN A 279 -10.39 -7.67 3.33
CA ASN A 279 -9.84 -7.17 2.07
C ASN A 279 -9.75 -5.62 2.07
N VAL A 280 -9.16 -5.05 3.12
CA VAL A 280 -9.09 -3.59 3.30
C VAL A 280 -7.67 -3.10 3.11
N SER A 281 -7.50 -2.10 2.24
CA SER A 281 -6.24 -1.38 2.08
C SER A 281 -6.25 -0.12 2.95
N VAL A 282 -5.16 0.09 3.70
CA VAL A 282 -4.97 1.23 4.58
C VAL A 282 -3.84 2.11 4.04
N VAL A 283 -4.05 3.41 3.96
CA VAL A 283 -2.97 4.38 3.76
C VAL A 283 -3.12 5.45 4.82
N SER A 284 -2.29 5.40 5.88
CA SER A 284 -2.34 6.41 6.92
C SER A 284 -0.98 7.00 7.23
N SER A 285 -0.92 8.33 7.28
CA SER A 285 0.23 9.08 7.78
C SER A 285 0.39 9.00 9.30
N GLY A 286 -0.60 8.44 10.02
CA GLY A 286 -0.61 8.28 11.47
C GLY A 286 -0.96 6.85 11.88
N GLY A 287 -2.09 6.68 12.56
CA GLY A 287 -2.57 5.40 13.09
C GLY A 287 -3.35 4.54 12.07
N GLY A 288 -3.35 3.22 12.27
CA GLY A 288 -4.22 2.32 11.52
C GLY A 288 -5.66 2.33 12.03
N LEU A 289 -6.14 1.16 12.45
CA LEU A 289 -7.47 0.89 12.97
C LEU A 289 -7.43 0.98 14.51
N VAL A 290 -7.75 2.15 15.04
CA VAL A 290 -7.73 2.43 16.49
C VAL A 290 -9.10 2.12 17.09
N LEU A 291 -9.18 1.10 17.95
CA LEU A 291 -10.41 0.62 18.60
C LEU A 291 -10.68 1.24 19.98
N GLY A 292 -9.88 2.23 20.38
CA GLY A 292 -10.05 3.00 21.61
C GLY A 292 -9.57 2.25 22.87
N GLU A 293 -10.05 2.70 24.03
CA GLU A 293 -9.58 2.25 25.35
C GLU A 293 -10.58 1.32 26.06
N ARG A 294 -11.73 1.06 25.45
CA ARG A 294 -12.87 0.36 26.08
C ARG A 294 -13.46 -0.70 25.14
N LEU A 295 -12.62 -1.61 24.66
CA LEU A 295 -13.06 -2.77 23.87
C LEU A 295 -13.71 -3.83 24.76
N ALA A 296 -14.80 -4.45 24.31
CA ALA A 296 -15.44 -5.58 24.97
C ALA A 296 -15.90 -6.61 23.93
N VAL A 297 -15.34 -7.81 23.94
CA VAL A 297 -15.73 -8.91 23.03
C VAL A 297 -16.16 -10.12 23.86
N PHE A 298 -17.44 -10.46 23.82
CA PHE A 298 -18.04 -11.57 24.58
C PHE A 298 -18.95 -12.41 23.68
N ASP A 299 -18.73 -13.73 23.63
CA ASP A 299 -19.48 -14.64 22.74
C ASP A 299 -19.60 -14.14 21.30
N SER A 300 -18.59 -13.41 20.80
CA SER A 300 -18.65 -12.61 19.57
C SER A 300 -17.28 -12.55 18.90
N VAL A 301 -17.23 -12.08 17.65
CA VAL A 301 -16.03 -12.11 16.81
C VAL A 301 -15.61 -10.70 16.41
N LEU A 302 -14.35 -10.37 16.67
CA LEU A 302 -13.66 -9.19 16.13
C LEU A 302 -12.58 -9.71 15.18
N ARG A 303 -12.71 -9.49 13.87
CA ARG A 303 -11.78 -10.06 12.89
C ARG A 303 -11.24 -9.04 11.89
N PHE A 304 -9.97 -9.22 11.54
CA PHE A 304 -9.26 -8.47 10.50
C PHE A 304 -8.62 -9.49 9.56
N VAL A 305 -9.07 -9.49 8.31
CA VAL A 305 -8.77 -10.53 7.35
C VAL A 305 -8.31 -9.90 6.03
N GLY A 306 -7.08 -10.14 5.59
CA GLY A 306 -6.55 -9.52 4.37
C GLY A 306 -6.51 -7.99 4.48
N VAL A 307 -6.00 -7.48 5.61
CA VAL A 307 -5.88 -6.04 5.88
C VAL A 307 -4.43 -5.65 5.73
N GLU A 308 -4.14 -4.69 4.84
CA GLU A 308 -2.77 -4.29 4.56
C GLU A 308 -2.62 -2.78 4.42
N GLY A 309 -1.43 -2.27 4.73
CA GLY A 309 -1.14 -0.89 4.41
C GLY A 309 0.03 -0.24 5.14
N PRO A 310 0.58 0.85 4.59
CA PRO A 310 1.51 1.70 5.31
C PRO A 310 0.84 2.42 6.49
N VAL A 311 1.44 2.28 7.67
CA VAL A 311 1.07 2.97 8.91
C VAL A 311 2.31 3.41 9.68
N ALA A 312 2.22 4.50 10.43
CA ALA A 312 3.36 5.00 11.22
C ALA A 312 3.64 4.15 12.47
N SER A 313 2.65 3.39 12.95
CA SER A 313 2.75 2.56 14.16
C SER A 313 2.02 1.22 13.96
N SER A 314 0.99 0.91 14.75
CA SER A 314 0.29 -0.38 14.65
C SER A 314 -0.88 -0.31 13.68
N LEU A 315 -1.04 -1.35 12.85
CA LEU A 315 -2.15 -1.43 11.89
C LEU A 315 -3.48 -1.64 12.61
N VAL A 316 -3.50 -2.44 13.68
CA VAL A 316 -4.62 -2.52 14.63
C VAL A 316 -4.15 -2.03 15.99
N ARG A 317 -4.87 -1.11 16.63
CA ARG A 317 -4.51 -0.58 17.94
C ARG A 317 -5.70 -0.60 18.89
N CYS A 318 -5.53 -1.22 20.05
CA CYS A 318 -6.45 -1.21 21.17
C CYS A 318 -5.67 -0.78 22.40
N ASP A 319 -6.16 0.24 23.10
CA ASP A 319 -5.50 0.84 24.26
C ASP A 319 -6.17 0.45 25.59
N GLY A 320 -7.18 -0.41 25.54
CA GLY A 320 -7.81 -0.98 26.72
C GLY A 320 -9.03 -1.84 26.38
N GLY A 321 -9.37 -2.75 27.30
CA GLY A 321 -10.58 -3.56 27.18
C GLY A 321 -10.42 -5.02 27.59
N THR A 322 -11.39 -5.84 27.20
CA THR A 322 -11.43 -7.26 27.53
C THR A 322 -11.94 -8.10 26.36
N VAL A 323 -11.19 -9.17 26.06
CA VAL A 323 -11.65 -10.28 25.23
C VAL A 323 -12.06 -11.40 26.20
N GLY A 324 -13.35 -11.46 26.48
CA GLY A 324 -13.93 -12.32 27.50
C GLY A 324 -14.28 -13.71 26.99
N ALA A 325 -14.99 -14.47 27.82
CA ALA A 325 -15.50 -15.79 27.48
C ALA A 325 -16.27 -15.78 26.14
N GLY A 326 -15.96 -16.76 25.29
CA GLY A 326 -16.54 -16.89 23.96
C GLY A 326 -16.16 -15.77 22.98
N GLY A 327 -15.37 -14.78 23.39
CA GLY A 327 -14.85 -13.74 22.50
C GLY A 327 -13.72 -14.28 21.63
N TRP A 328 -13.74 -13.95 20.35
CA TRP A 328 -12.68 -14.32 19.40
C TRP A 328 -12.13 -13.08 18.71
N VAL A 329 -10.83 -12.85 18.84
CA VAL A 329 -10.09 -11.87 18.03
C VAL A 329 -9.29 -12.62 16.98
N ASP A 330 -9.57 -12.35 15.71
CA ASP A 330 -8.91 -13.01 14.58
C ASP A 330 -8.10 -12.00 13.75
N LEU A 331 -6.82 -12.27 13.61
CA LEU A 331 -5.88 -11.53 12.76
C LEU A 331 -5.36 -12.51 11.71
N HIS A 332 -5.93 -12.46 10.50
CA HIS A 332 -5.57 -13.35 9.41
C HIS A 332 -5.09 -12.55 8.19
N ASP A 333 -3.93 -12.87 7.65
CA ASP A 333 -3.38 -12.15 6.48
C ASP A 333 -3.31 -10.62 6.69
N VAL A 334 -2.87 -10.20 7.88
CA VAL A 334 -2.73 -8.77 8.24
C VAL A 334 -1.29 -8.31 8.07
N TRP A 335 -1.07 -7.33 7.18
CA TRP A 335 0.25 -6.90 6.74
C TRP A 335 0.49 -5.43 7.11
N ALA A 336 1.23 -5.22 8.20
CA ALA A 336 1.61 -3.91 8.68
C ALA A 336 2.93 -3.46 8.04
N VAL A 337 2.88 -2.33 7.34
CA VAL A 337 4.02 -1.82 6.58
C VAL A 337 4.50 -0.49 7.18
N GLY A 338 5.77 -0.40 7.54
CA GLY A 338 6.38 0.80 8.15
C GLY A 338 7.50 0.43 9.12
N GLU A 339 8.59 1.21 9.14
CA GLU A 339 9.85 0.82 9.82
C GLU A 339 9.68 0.33 11.27
N ALA A 340 8.80 0.97 12.05
CA ALA A 340 8.47 0.58 13.42
C ALA A 340 7.06 -0.02 13.59
N SER A 341 6.44 -0.46 12.48
CA SER A 341 5.06 -0.92 12.50
C SER A 341 4.92 -2.34 13.03
N SER A 342 3.75 -2.60 13.64
CA SER A 342 3.34 -3.91 14.15
C SER A 342 1.93 -4.23 13.65
N VAL A 343 1.61 -5.52 13.57
CA VAL A 343 0.27 -5.98 13.15
C VAL A 343 -0.77 -5.49 14.14
N ALA A 344 -0.51 -5.65 15.44
CA ALA A 344 -1.38 -5.13 16.47
C ALA A 344 -0.65 -4.59 17.71
N SER A 345 -1.20 -3.55 18.30
CA SER A 345 -0.91 -3.17 19.69
C SER A 345 -2.19 -3.31 20.49
N LEU A 346 -2.17 -4.18 21.49
CA LEU A 346 -3.28 -4.53 22.36
C LEU A 346 -2.97 -4.07 23.80
N SER A 347 -2.34 -2.91 23.94
CA SER A 347 -2.01 -2.32 25.24
C SER A 347 -3.26 -2.18 26.11
N GLY A 348 -3.20 -2.68 27.34
CA GLY A 348 -4.33 -2.61 28.28
C GLY A 348 -5.49 -3.56 27.97
N VAL A 349 -5.40 -4.39 26.92
CA VAL A 349 -6.41 -5.42 26.64
C VAL A 349 -6.12 -6.66 27.47
N THR A 350 -7.15 -7.15 28.15
CA THR A 350 -7.12 -8.38 28.96
C THR A 350 -7.80 -9.53 28.22
N LEU A 351 -7.08 -10.63 28.01
CA LEU A 351 -7.66 -11.89 27.58
C LEU A 351 -8.13 -12.64 28.83
N SER A 352 -9.44 -12.89 28.93
CA SER A 352 -10.08 -13.53 30.09
C SER A 352 -11.11 -14.59 29.64
N GLY A 353 -10.62 -15.70 29.10
CA GLY A 353 -11.42 -16.82 28.63
C GLY A 353 -11.76 -16.76 27.13
N GLY A 354 -11.27 -15.75 26.41
CA GLY A 354 -11.41 -15.62 24.97
C GLY A 354 -10.33 -16.35 24.17
N THR A 355 -10.40 -16.21 22.85
CA THR A 355 -9.43 -16.74 21.90
C THR A 355 -8.85 -15.61 21.06
N VAL A 356 -7.54 -15.63 20.83
CA VAL A 356 -6.84 -14.77 19.87
C VAL A 356 -6.14 -15.66 18.85
N SER A 357 -6.48 -15.52 17.57
CA SER A 357 -5.79 -16.19 16.46
C SER A 357 -4.97 -15.17 15.66
N ILE A 358 -3.73 -15.54 15.33
CA ILE A 358 -2.84 -14.72 14.52
C ILE A 358 -2.19 -15.62 13.47
N ALA A 359 -2.67 -15.53 12.23
CA ALA A 359 -2.24 -16.42 11.17
C ALA A 359 -1.87 -15.65 9.90
N ARG A 360 -0.74 -16.01 9.27
CA ARG A 360 -0.29 -15.39 8.01
C ARG A 360 -0.13 -13.87 8.10
N CYS A 361 0.23 -13.34 9.27
CA CYS A 361 0.42 -11.91 9.45
C CYS A 361 1.90 -11.53 9.28
N ALA A 362 2.15 -10.33 8.76
CA ALA A 362 3.48 -9.82 8.49
C ALA A 362 3.66 -8.40 9.03
N ALA A 363 4.77 -8.14 9.72
CA ALA A 363 5.18 -6.82 10.17
C ALA A 363 6.62 -6.52 9.72
N THR A 364 6.87 -5.29 9.26
CA THR A 364 8.24 -4.83 8.95
C THR A 364 9.04 -4.61 10.24
N GLY A 365 8.39 -4.14 11.31
CA GLY A 365 9.01 -4.02 12.63
C GLY A 365 9.24 -5.38 13.29
N ALA A 366 10.13 -5.42 14.28
CA ALA A 366 10.47 -6.66 15.00
C ALA A 366 9.31 -7.22 15.86
N THR A 367 8.35 -6.37 16.20
CA THR A 367 7.18 -6.71 17.01
C THR A 367 6.01 -7.10 16.11
N LEU A 368 5.45 -8.28 16.31
CA LEU A 368 4.21 -8.70 15.63
C LEU A 368 3.00 -8.12 16.34
N VAL A 369 2.85 -8.46 17.63
CA VAL A 369 1.78 -7.98 18.50
C VAL A 369 2.35 -7.60 19.85
N SER A 370 1.85 -6.52 20.46
CA SER A 370 2.31 -6.05 21.77
C SER A 370 1.17 -5.84 22.76
N GLY A 371 1.47 -5.85 24.06
CA GLY A 371 0.60 -5.30 25.12
C GLY A 371 -0.52 -6.20 25.65
N LEU A 372 -0.77 -7.37 25.05
CA LEU A 372 -1.85 -8.28 25.46
C LEU A 372 -1.56 -8.89 26.85
N ALA A 373 -2.44 -8.63 27.82
CA ALA A 373 -2.39 -9.23 29.14
C ALA A 373 -3.25 -10.51 29.19
N ILE A 374 -2.63 -11.66 29.43
CA ILE A 374 -3.33 -12.96 29.43
C ILE A 374 -3.61 -13.38 30.87
N THR A 375 -4.89 -13.37 31.26
CA THR A 375 -5.34 -13.92 32.57
C THR A 375 -5.85 -15.35 32.42
N SER A 376 -6.58 -15.62 31.33
CA SER A 376 -7.07 -16.93 30.91
C SER A 376 -7.49 -16.86 29.44
N GLY A 377 -7.58 -17.98 28.74
CA GLY A 377 -7.88 -18.03 27.31
C GLY A 377 -6.73 -18.59 26.48
N VAL A 378 -6.86 -18.53 25.16
CA VAL A 378 -5.93 -19.18 24.23
C VAL A 378 -5.44 -18.18 23.19
N VAL A 379 -4.13 -18.15 22.97
CA VAL A 379 -3.52 -17.43 21.85
C VAL A 379 -2.89 -18.46 20.91
N SER A 380 -3.43 -18.59 19.71
CA SER A 380 -2.92 -19.51 18.68
C SER A 380 -2.28 -18.72 17.54
N VAL A 381 -1.11 -19.18 17.09
CA VAL A 381 -0.33 -18.49 16.07
C VAL A 381 0.14 -19.45 14.98
N GLN A 382 0.15 -18.99 13.72
CA GLN A 382 0.55 -19.82 12.57
C GLN A 382 1.16 -18.96 11.45
N CYS A 383 2.29 -19.39 10.88
CA CYS A 383 2.94 -18.72 9.73
C CYS A 383 3.01 -17.20 9.83
N ASN A 384 3.67 -16.64 10.84
CA ASN A 384 3.79 -15.18 10.92
C ASN A 384 5.21 -14.73 10.61
N ARG A 385 5.35 -13.47 10.21
CA ARG A 385 6.63 -12.83 9.92
C ARG A 385 6.74 -11.49 10.66
N ALA A 386 7.86 -11.24 11.29
CA ALA A 386 8.14 -9.95 11.93
C ALA A 386 9.63 -9.62 11.82
N GLY A 387 9.99 -8.37 11.55
CA GLY A 387 11.39 -7.94 11.45
C GLY A 387 12.19 -8.72 10.40
N GLY A 388 11.56 -9.08 9.28
CA GLY A 388 12.19 -9.81 8.19
C GLY A 388 12.37 -11.33 8.40
N ARG A 389 11.94 -11.90 9.53
CA ARG A 389 12.06 -13.34 9.85
C ARG A 389 10.71 -14.02 10.04
N VAL A 390 10.61 -15.28 9.64
CA VAL A 390 9.47 -16.15 9.93
C VAL A 390 9.53 -16.60 11.39
N LEU A 391 8.40 -16.59 12.09
CA LEU A 391 8.30 -16.96 13.49
C LEU A 391 7.88 -18.44 13.58
N GLN A 392 8.81 -19.29 14.03
CA GLN A 392 8.64 -20.75 14.03
C GLN A 392 8.46 -21.33 15.43
N SER A 393 9.03 -20.69 16.45
CA SER A 393 9.02 -21.18 17.83
C SER A 393 8.32 -20.23 18.80
N SER A 394 7.90 -20.73 19.96
CA SER A 394 7.35 -19.88 21.02
C SER A 394 8.34 -18.82 21.51
N GLY A 395 9.65 -19.09 21.42
CA GLY A 395 10.70 -18.10 21.68
C GLY A 395 10.70 -16.95 20.68
N ASP A 396 10.46 -17.25 19.39
CA ASP A 396 10.37 -16.24 18.34
C ASP A 396 9.20 -15.29 18.55
N TYR A 397 8.04 -15.85 18.88
CA TYR A 397 6.84 -15.09 19.22
C TYR A 397 7.01 -14.26 20.48
N ARG A 398 7.72 -14.76 21.49
CA ARG A 398 8.07 -13.99 22.69
C ARG A 398 8.90 -12.76 22.36
N MET A 399 9.91 -12.92 21.52
CA MET A 399 10.71 -11.78 21.02
C MET A 399 9.88 -10.83 20.14
N ALA A 400 8.83 -11.33 19.48
CA ALA A 400 7.90 -10.53 18.70
C ALA A 400 6.72 -9.94 19.51
N GLY A 401 6.79 -9.99 20.85
CA GLY A 401 5.86 -9.32 21.76
C GLY A 401 4.70 -10.17 22.31
N LEU A 402 4.69 -11.48 22.02
CA LEU A 402 3.66 -12.42 22.49
C LEU A 402 4.24 -13.43 23.51
N PRO A 403 4.00 -13.26 24.82
CA PRO A 403 4.72 -14.00 25.85
C PRO A 403 4.33 -15.50 25.96
N SER A 404 3.07 -15.83 25.68
CA SER A 404 2.52 -17.19 25.79
C SER A 404 1.59 -17.47 24.61
N VAL A 405 1.96 -18.44 23.77
CA VAL A 405 1.25 -18.80 22.54
C VAL A 405 1.29 -20.31 22.29
N SER A 406 0.27 -20.83 21.63
CA SER A 406 0.25 -22.15 21.00
C SER A 406 0.64 -22.01 19.54
N VAL A 407 1.82 -22.52 19.17
CA VAL A 407 2.33 -22.44 17.80
C VAL A 407 1.80 -23.63 17.00
N VAL A 408 1.09 -23.34 15.92
CA VAL A 408 0.62 -24.35 14.96
C VAL A 408 1.55 -24.35 13.74
N PRO A 409 2.00 -25.53 13.26
CA PRO A 409 2.80 -25.63 12.04
C PRO A 409 2.12 -24.99 10.83
N CYS A 410 2.91 -24.56 9.86
CA CYS A 410 2.39 -23.83 8.69
C CYS A 410 1.49 -24.64 7.76
N ASP A 411 1.75 -25.93 7.68
CA ASP A 411 1.00 -26.95 6.97
C ASP A 411 -0.11 -27.57 7.83
N GLY A 412 -0.12 -27.28 9.12
CA GLY A 412 -1.12 -27.75 10.06
C GLY A 412 -2.41 -26.94 10.03
N CYS A 413 -3.38 -27.41 10.81
CA CYS A 413 -4.62 -26.69 11.06
C CYS A 413 -5.05 -26.91 12.51
N ALA A 414 -5.78 -25.95 13.06
CA ALA A 414 -6.32 -26.05 14.41
C ALA A 414 -7.66 -25.34 14.48
N ALA A 415 -8.60 -25.91 15.23
CA ALA A 415 -9.91 -25.30 15.45
C ALA A 415 -9.80 -23.88 16.00
N ALA A 416 -8.84 -23.61 16.90
CA ALA A 416 -8.62 -22.29 17.49
C ALA A 416 -8.10 -21.22 16.50
N LEU A 417 -7.72 -21.61 15.28
CA LEU A 417 -7.33 -20.71 14.20
C LEU A 417 -8.42 -20.55 13.13
N ALA A 418 -9.23 -21.60 12.91
CA ALA A 418 -10.18 -21.65 11.80
C ALA A 418 -11.64 -21.47 12.22
N CYS A 419 -11.99 -21.80 13.46
CA CYS A 419 -13.37 -21.97 13.88
C CYS A 419 -13.76 -21.05 15.05
N PHE A 420 -14.97 -20.51 14.99
CA PHE A 420 -15.55 -19.81 16.13
C PHE A 420 -16.06 -20.81 17.18
N ASN A 421 -15.30 -20.96 18.26
CA ASN A 421 -15.53 -21.98 19.29
C ASN A 421 -16.98 -22.07 19.81
N ALA A 422 -17.66 -20.94 19.99
CA ALA A 422 -19.02 -20.93 20.55
C ALA A 422 -20.05 -21.63 19.64
N LEU A 423 -19.87 -21.56 18.32
CA LEU A 423 -20.75 -22.15 17.33
C LEU A 423 -20.13 -23.35 16.59
N THR A 424 -18.98 -23.85 17.04
CA THR A 424 -18.33 -25.05 16.46
C THR A 424 -18.78 -26.31 17.21
N ALA A 425 -19.35 -27.27 16.49
CA ALA A 425 -19.79 -28.58 17.01
C ALA A 425 -18.67 -29.64 16.94
N SER A 426 -17.88 -29.63 15.88
CA SER A 426 -16.79 -30.60 15.64
C SER A 426 -15.69 -29.98 14.78
N PHE A 427 -14.50 -30.57 14.82
CA PHE A 427 -13.38 -30.20 13.96
C PHE A 427 -12.66 -31.46 13.50
N SER A 428 -12.66 -31.71 12.20
CA SER A 428 -12.02 -32.88 11.58
C SER A 428 -11.52 -32.50 10.19
N GLU A 429 -10.38 -33.05 9.77
CA GLU A 429 -9.79 -32.79 8.44
C GLU A 429 -9.67 -31.29 8.10
N CYS A 430 -9.34 -30.46 9.10
CA CYS A 430 -9.24 -28.99 8.97
C CYS A 430 -10.55 -28.26 8.64
N VAL A 431 -11.70 -28.91 8.81
CA VAL A 431 -13.02 -28.34 8.56
C VAL A 431 -13.79 -28.17 9.88
N CYS A 432 -14.43 -27.02 10.05
CA CYS A 432 -15.31 -26.75 11.18
C CYS A 432 -16.72 -27.28 10.88
N GLY A 433 -17.23 -28.19 11.71
CA GLY A 433 -18.65 -28.55 11.69
C GLY A 433 -19.43 -27.62 12.61
N CYS A 434 -20.43 -26.89 12.10
CA CYS A 434 -21.12 -25.84 12.84
C CYS A 434 -22.34 -26.35 13.63
N ARG A 435 -22.57 -25.74 14.80
CA ARG A 435 -23.83 -25.82 15.54
C ARG A 435 -24.89 -24.98 14.85
N VAL A 436 -26.15 -25.19 15.23
CA VAL A 436 -27.27 -24.34 14.79
C VAL A 436 -26.95 -22.87 15.09
N GLY A 437 -27.10 -22.01 14.09
CA GLY A 437 -26.81 -20.57 14.17
C GLY A 437 -25.42 -20.18 13.69
N GLY A 438 -24.48 -21.12 13.56
CA GLY A 438 -23.23 -20.91 12.84
C GLY A 438 -23.45 -21.01 11.33
N VAL A 439 -22.89 -20.07 10.59
CA VAL A 439 -22.84 -20.08 9.12
C VAL A 439 -21.38 -20.14 8.66
N ASP A 440 -21.15 -20.40 7.37
CA ASP A 440 -19.84 -20.50 6.71
C ASP A 440 -18.87 -21.58 7.25
N GLU A 441 -17.67 -21.62 6.67
CA GLU A 441 -16.62 -22.61 7.00
C GLU A 441 -15.97 -22.38 8.37
N ALA A 442 -16.10 -21.18 8.95
CA ALA A 442 -15.56 -20.79 10.24
C ALA A 442 -16.63 -20.81 11.35
N CYS A 443 -17.87 -21.19 11.04
CA CYS A 443 -19.00 -21.22 11.97
C CYS A 443 -19.30 -19.85 12.60
N LEU A 444 -19.21 -18.78 11.82
CA LEU A 444 -19.48 -17.43 12.30
C LEU A 444 -20.98 -17.19 12.55
N PRO A 445 -21.36 -16.24 13.42
CA PRO A 445 -22.77 -15.89 13.63
C PRO A 445 -23.48 -15.24 12.43
N PHE A 446 -22.71 -14.67 11.50
CA PHE A 446 -23.18 -13.93 10.34
C PHE A 446 -22.31 -14.27 9.14
N ASP A 447 -22.92 -14.30 7.95
CA ASP A 447 -22.19 -14.48 6.70
C ASP A 447 -21.35 -13.24 6.41
N VAL A 448 -20.05 -13.45 6.34
CA VAL A 448 -19.04 -12.42 6.15
C VAL A 448 -18.03 -12.91 5.11
N PRO A 449 -17.45 -12.02 4.28
CA PRO A 449 -16.58 -12.44 3.18
C PRO A 449 -15.49 -13.38 3.67
N PRO A 450 -15.18 -14.48 2.96
CA PRO A 450 -14.13 -15.37 3.41
C PRO A 450 -12.79 -14.64 3.40
N ALA A 451 -11.84 -15.11 4.23
CA ALA A 451 -10.44 -14.87 3.93
C ALA A 451 -10.22 -15.35 2.50
N ARG A 452 -9.64 -14.52 1.62
CA ARG A 452 -9.19 -15.03 0.32
C ARG A 452 -8.46 -16.34 0.60
N SER A 453 -8.87 -17.43 -0.03
CA SER A 453 -8.15 -18.68 0.06
C SER A 453 -6.78 -18.43 -0.56
N GLY A 454 -5.82 -17.96 0.25
CA GLY A 454 -4.43 -17.88 -0.12
C GLY A 454 -4.04 -19.31 -0.38
N GLY A 455 -3.99 -19.67 -1.67
CA GLY A 455 -3.97 -21.04 -2.21
C GLY A 455 -3.63 -22.06 -1.15
N GLY A 456 -4.68 -22.63 -0.55
CA GLY A 456 -4.53 -23.56 0.55
C GLY A 456 -3.57 -24.66 0.11
N GLY A 457 -2.45 -24.77 0.83
CA GLY A 457 -1.81 -26.02 1.20
C GLY A 457 -1.64 -27.08 0.11
N GLY A 458 -1.53 -26.71 -1.15
CA GLY A 458 -1.10 -27.59 -2.22
C GLY A 458 0.40 -27.82 -2.06
N GLY A 459 0.80 -28.54 -0.99
CA GLY A 459 2.14 -29.06 -0.71
C GLY A 459 2.61 -30.07 -1.76
N GLY A 460 2.17 -29.93 -3.01
CA GLY A 460 2.82 -30.55 -4.14
C GLY A 460 4.04 -29.70 -4.48
N SER A 461 5.23 -30.25 -4.22
CA SER A 461 6.42 -29.95 -5.01
C SER A 461 6.12 -30.29 -6.48
N GLN A 462 5.27 -29.52 -7.15
CA GLN A 462 5.01 -29.72 -8.56
C GLN A 462 6.26 -29.20 -9.25
N GLY A 463 6.95 -30.11 -9.91
CA GLY A 463 8.22 -29.86 -10.57
C GLY A 463 8.19 -28.68 -11.54
N CYS A 464 9.36 -28.37 -12.09
CA CYS A 464 9.49 -27.35 -13.13
C CYS A 464 8.52 -27.64 -14.29
N VAL A 465 7.82 -26.60 -14.73
CA VAL A 465 7.11 -26.65 -16.01
C VAL A 465 8.18 -26.88 -17.07
N SER A 466 8.11 -28.01 -17.77
CA SER A 466 9.19 -28.41 -18.67
C SER A 466 8.74 -29.04 -19.97
N GLY A 467 9.48 -28.76 -21.04
CA GLY A 467 9.26 -29.37 -22.36
C GLY A 467 7.92 -29.01 -23.02
N VAL A 468 7.34 -27.85 -22.69
CA VAL A 468 6.03 -27.41 -23.20
C VAL A 468 6.12 -26.05 -23.89
N THR A 469 5.18 -25.83 -24.80
CA THR A 469 4.94 -24.52 -25.43
C THR A 469 3.73 -23.87 -24.78
N LEU A 470 3.89 -22.65 -24.26
CA LEU A 470 2.81 -21.85 -23.70
C LEU A 470 2.36 -20.81 -24.74
N THR A 471 1.07 -20.83 -25.06
CA THR A 471 0.42 -19.93 -26.02
C THR A 471 -0.67 -19.06 -25.40
N GLU A 472 -0.82 -19.12 -24.07
CA GLU A 472 -1.78 -18.31 -23.31
C GLU A 472 -1.07 -17.53 -22.20
N SER A 473 -1.60 -16.35 -21.88
CA SER A 473 -1.10 -15.52 -20.77
C SER A 473 -1.46 -16.16 -19.42
N VAL A 474 -0.51 -16.19 -18.48
CA VAL A 474 -0.72 -16.81 -17.17
C VAL A 474 -0.09 -15.98 -16.03
N PRO A 475 -0.84 -15.65 -14.97
CA PRO A 475 -0.28 -15.17 -13.73
C PRO A 475 0.27 -16.35 -12.92
N VAL A 476 1.50 -16.21 -12.43
CA VAL A 476 2.22 -17.21 -11.66
C VAL A 476 2.44 -16.69 -10.25
N GLY A 477 2.09 -17.51 -9.27
CA GLY A 477 2.19 -17.17 -7.86
C GLY A 477 1.00 -17.71 -7.06
N GLY A 478 0.57 -18.94 -7.25
CA GLY A 478 -0.56 -19.49 -6.48
C GLY A 478 -0.21 -19.83 -5.02
N GLY A 479 0.42 -18.93 -4.26
CA GLY A 479 0.92 -19.20 -2.90
C GLY A 479 2.13 -20.13 -2.87
N ARG A 480 2.83 -20.32 -4.00
CA ARG A 480 4.00 -21.19 -4.10
C ARG A 480 5.28 -20.41 -3.84
N ALA A 481 6.24 -21.01 -3.11
CA ALA A 481 7.56 -20.43 -2.88
C ALA A 481 8.47 -20.46 -4.13
N THR A 482 8.16 -21.31 -5.11
CA THR A 482 9.00 -21.55 -6.29
C THR A 482 8.21 -21.41 -7.60
N ALA A 483 8.77 -20.73 -8.59
CA ALA A 483 8.32 -20.72 -9.97
C ALA A 483 9.48 -21.20 -10.84
N CYS A 484 9.30 -22.30 -11.58
CA CYS A 484 10.37 -22.89 -12.37
C CYS A 484 9.88 -23.24 -13.77
N PHE A 485 10.62 -22.77 -14.77
CA PHE A 485 10.45 -23.08 -16.19
C PHE A 485 11.75 -23.65 -16.72
N ASP A 486 11.69 -24.83 -17.34
CA ASP A 486 12.86 -25.48 -17.94
C ASP A 486 12.52 -25.96 -19.35
N SER A 487 13.23 -25.48 -20.37
CA SER A 487 12.96 -25.86 -21.77
C SER A 487 11.52 -25.52 -22.20
N VAL A 488 11.02 -24.36 -21.77
CA VAL A 488 9.67 -23.86 -22.10
C VAL A 488 9.75 -22.83 -23.23
N VAL A 489 8.85 -22.95 -24.20
CA VAL A 489 8.70 -21.98 -25.29
C VAL A 489 7.47 -21.11 -25.03
N PHE A 490 7.68 -19.82 -24.76
CA PHE A 490 6.61 -18.83 -24.69
C PHE A 490 6.37 -18.27 -26.08
N SER A 491 5.21 -18.55 -26.68
CA SER A 491 4.96 -18.25 -28.10
C SER A 491 3.76 -17.33 -28.30
N GLY A 492 3.97 -16.27 -29.08
CA GLY A 492 2.94 -15.31 -29.45
C GLY A 492 2.88 -14.10 -28.51
N PRO A 493 1.91 -13.19 -28.70
CA PRO A 493 1.78 -11.95 -27.94
C PRO A 493 1.17 -12.19 -26.55
N ILE A 494 1.75 -13.10 -25.79
CA ILE A 494 1.30 -13.50 -24.46
C ILE A 494 2.10 -12.80 -23.36
N THR A 495 1.52 -12.73 -22.17
CA THR A 495 2.20 -12.24 -20.96
C THR A 495 2.21 -13.32 -19.89
N VAL A 496 3.41 -13.73 -19.48
CA VAL A 496 3.61 -14.57 -18.31
C VAL A 496 4.10 -13.70 -17.17
N ALA A 497 3.30 -13.56 -16.11
CA ALA A 497 3.57 -12.66 -15.01
C ALA A 497 3.86 -13.45 -13.73
N VAL A 498 5.12 -13.48 -13.29
CA VAL A 498 5.51 -13.98 -11.97
C VAL A 498 5.39 -12.84 -10.96
N GLU A 499 4.22 -12.75 -10.36
CA GLU A 499 3.89 -11.76 -9.33
C GLU A 499 4.43 -12.24 -7.99
N LEU A 500 5.53 -11.65 -7.53
CA LEU A 500 6.16 -12.02 -6.26
C LEU A 500 5.19 -11.88 -5.10
N ARG A 501 4.23 -10.95 -5.18
CA ARG A 501 3.20 -10.75 -4.14
C ARG A 501 2.30 -11.95 -3.95
N LEU A 502 2.05 -12.72 -5.01
CA LEU A 502 1.16 -13.88 -4.94
C LEU A 502 1.91 -15.14 -4.46
N MET A 503 3.25 -15.15 -4.56
CA MET A 503 4.10 -16.21 -4.04
C MET A 503 4.06 -16.31 -2.50
N ASP A 504 4.59 -17.40 -1.94
CA ASP A 504 4.55 -17.65 -0.49
C ASP A 504 5.40 -16.67 0.32
N ALA A 505 4.77 -15.67 0.93
CA ALA A 505 5.43 -14.71 1.81
C ALA A 505 5.99 -15.33 3.12
N PHE A 506 5.60 -16.57 3.44
CA PHE A 506 6.03 -17.27 4.66
C PHE A 506 7.08 -18.34 4.41
N ALA A 507 7.53 -18.49 3.16
CA ALA A 507 8.71 -19.27 2.83
C ALA A 507 10.00 -18.55 3.25
N ASP A 508 11.10 -19.29 3.33
CA ASP A 508 12.43 -18.71 3.63
C ASP A 508 12.96 -17.85 2.47
N ALA A 509 12.64 -18.24 1.23
CA ALA A 509 13.01 -17.53 0.01
C ALA A 509 11.99 -17.79 -1.11
N LEU A 510 11.87 -16.84 -2.03
CA LEU A 510 11.16 -17.02 -3.29
C LEU A 510 12.16 -17.44 -4.36
N ASN A 511 11.92 -18.54 -5.07
CA ASN A 511 12.79 -18.99 -6.16
C ASN A 511 12.09 -18.83 -7.49
N VAL A 512 12.62 -18.03 -8.40
CA VAL A 512 12.13 -17.89 -9.77
C VAL A 512 13.25 -18.34 -10.69
N THR A 513 13.06 -19.46 -11.38
CA THR A 513 14.11 -20.08 -12.21
C THR A 513 13.63 -20.27 -13.64
N LEU A 514 14.46 -19.86 -14.59
CA LEU A 514 14.26 -20.11 -16.01
C LEU A 514 15.54 -20.73 -16.60
N ARG A 515 15.40 -21.88 -17.24
CA ARG A 515 16.51 -22.61 -17.86
C ARG A 515 16.13 -23.02 -19.28
N HIS A 516 16.99 -22.79 -20.27
CA HIS A 516 16.77 -23.25 -21.65
C HIS A 516 15.43 -22.78 -22.26
N CYS A 517 14.87 -21.67 -21.78
CA CYS A 517 13.57 -21.17 -22.24
C CYS A 517 13.73 -20.31 -23.50
N VAL A 518 12.67 -20.28 -24.31
CA VAL A 518 12.60 -19.44 -25.51
C VAL A 518 11.41 -18.49 -25.42
N LEU A 519 11.61 -17.19 -25.60
CA LEU A 519 10.53 -16.21 -25.77
C LEU A 519 10.42 -15.85 -27.25
N ALA A 520 9.31 -16.18 -27.89
CA ALA A 520 9.13 -16.03 -29.33
C ALA A 520 7.85 -15.24 -29.67
N GLY A 521 7.92 -14.43 -30.73
CA GLY A 521 6.75 -13.83 -31.35
C GLY A 521 6.04 -12.78 -30.48
N GLY A 522 6.81 -11.97 -29.74
CA GLY A 522 6.24 -10.89 -28.93
C GLY A 522 5.95 -11.25 -27.47
N ALA A 523 6.29 -12.46 -27.02
CA ALA A 523 6.01 -12.92 -25.67
C ALA A 523 6.72 -12.05 -24.61
N GLN A 524 6.00 -11.75 -23.53
CA GLN A 524 6.51 -10.96 -22.40
C GLN A 524 6.58 -11.81 -21.13
N LEU A 525 7.75 -11.82 -20.50
CA LEU A 525 7.93 -12.39 -19.17
C LEU A 525 8.10 -11.25 -18.17
N ARG A 526 7.12 -11.07 -17.28
CA ARG A 526 7.14 -10.04 -16.24
C ARG A 526 7.43 -10.68 -14.89
N ILE A 527 8.44 -10.21 -14.17
CA ILE A 527 8.77 -10.70 -12.82
C ILE A 527 8.84 -9.51 -11.88
N GLY A 528 8.20 -9.61 -10.71
CA GLY A 528 8.26 -8.57 -9.68
C GLY A 528 6.89 -8.19 -9.13
N GLY A 529 6.56 -6.90 -9.20
CA GLY A 529 5.22 -6.38 -8.84
C GLY A 529 5.09 -5.85 -7.40
N LEU A 530 6.20 -5.75 -6.66
CA LEU A 530 6.17 -5.26 -5.28
C LEU A 530 6.38 -3.74 -5.21
N SER A 531 5.63 -3.09 -4.32
CA SER A 531 6.01 -1.77 -3.84
C SER A 531 7.24 -1.87 -2.93
N GLU A 532 8.00 -0.79 -2.74
CA GLU A 532 9.17 -0.80 -1.82
C GLU A 532 8.77 -1.21 -0.40
N SER A 533 7.58 -0.79 0.02
CA SER A 533 7.08 -1.01 1.37
C SER A 533 6.68 -2.48 1.57
N THR A 534 5.99 -3.08 0.58
CA THR A 534 5.69 -4.52 0.54
C THR A 534 6.95 -5.37 0.40
N ALA A 535 7.94 -4.94 -0.40
CA ALA A 535 9.19 -5.68 -0.59
C ALA A 535 9.95 -5.91 0.72
N ARG A 536 9.76 -5.05 1.74
CA ARG A 536 10.34 -5.21 3.08
C ARG A 536 9.68 -6.31 3.92
N LEU A 537 8.44 -6.67 3.58
CA LEU A 537 7.72 -7.79 4.22
C LEU A 537 8.00 -9.13 3.54
N MET A 538 8.40 -9.12 2.27
CA MET A 538 8.59 -10.35 1.51
C MET A 538 9.92 -11.03 1.88
N PRO A 539 9.98 -12.38 1.79
CA PRO A 539 11.25 -13.10 1.82
C PRO A 539 12.13 -12.67 0.65
N ARG A 540 13.45 -12.88 0.80
CA ARG A 540 14.40 -12.66 -0.29
C ARG A 540 13.99 -13.45 -1.54
N ALA A 541 14.13 -12.84 -2.70
CA ALA A 541 13.87 -13.48 -4.00
C ALA A 541 15.19 -13.87 -4.67
N LEU A 542 15.25 -15.10 -5.17
CA LEU A 542 16.32 -15.65 -5.99
C LEU A 542 15.77 -15.83 -7.41
N VAL A 543 16.03 -14.86 -8.28
CA VAL A 543 15.64 -14.89 -9.68
C VAL A 543 16.86 -15.32 -10.49
N ASP A 544 16.82 -16.51 -11.09
CA ASP A 544 17.92 -17.09 -11.86
C ASP A 544 17.44 -17.45 -13.27
N MET A 545 17.97 -16.74 -14.26
CA MET A 545 17.67 -16.95 -15.67
C MET A 545 18.95 -17.34 -16.39
N THR A 546 18.97 -18.56 -16.91
CA THR A 546 20.14 -19.14 -17.57
C THR A 546 19.77 -19.73 -18.92
N ASN A 547 20.62 -19.52 -19.93
CA ASN A 547 20.41 -20.06 -21.28
C ASN A 547 19.01 -19.71 -21.84
N VAL A 548 18.56 -18.46 -21.67
CA VAL A 548 17.28 -18.01 -22.23
C VAL A 548 17.52 -17.30 -23.55
N THR A 549 16.78 -17.72 -24.57
CA THR A 549 16.81 -17.12 -25.91
C THR A 549 15.54 -16.32 -26.14
N SER A 550 15.67 -15.09 -26.65
CA SER A 550 14.51 -14.29 -27.05
C SER A 550 14.59 -13.97 -28.55
N LEU A 551 13.50 -14.26 -29.26
CA LEU A 551 13.25 -13.93 -30.66
C LEU A 551 12.00 -13.05 -30.72
N GLU A 552 12.19 -11.74 -30.57
CA GLU A 552 11.13 -10.72 -30.44
C GLU A 552 10.36 -10.75 -29.11
N GLY A 553 10.86 -11.46 -28.09
CA GLY A 553 10.32 -11.44 -26.74
C GLY A 553 10.96 -10.38 -25.83
N THR A 554 10.28 -10.06 -24.73
CA THR A 554 10.72 -9.05 -23.78
C THR A 554 10.69 -9.59 -22.35
N ILE A 555 11.80 -9.44 -21.63
CA ILE A 555 11.88 -9.70 -20.18
C ILE A 555 11.65 -8.39 -19.46
N VAL A 556 10.74 -8.35 -18.49
CA VAL A 556 10.40 -7.17 -17.70
C VAL A 556 10.61 -7.48 -16.23
N LEU A 557 11.54 -6.79 -15.59
CA LEU A 557 11.66 -6.75 -14.14
C LEU A 557 11.01 -5.47 -13.64
N HIS A 558 10.10 -5.58 -12.67
CA HIS A 558 9.34 -4.41 -12.24
C HIS A 558 9.09 -4.35 -10.73
N GLY A 559 9.04 -3.13 -10.19
CA GLY A 559 8.88 -2.87 -8.77
C GLY A 559 10.13 -3.15 -7.94
N ALA A 560 9.97 -3.15 -6.62
CA ALA A 560 11.06 -3.35 -5.68
C ALA A 560 11.39 -4.83 -5.49
N MET A 561 12.68 -5.17 -5.47
CA MET A 561 13.12 -6.49 -5.04
C MET A 561 13.09 -6.57 -3.51
N PRO A 562 12.68 -7.71 -2.93
CA PRO A 562 12.77 -7.92 -1.48
C PRO A 562 14.20 -7.73 -0.95
N LEU A 563 14.37 -7.47 0.35
CA LEU A 563 15.71 -7.33 0.90
C LEU A 563 16.55 -8.59 0.68
N HIS A 564 17.85 -8.41 0.46
CA HIS A 564 18.81 -9.51 0.35
C HIS A 564 18.51 -10.48 -0.80
N SER A 565 17.83 -9.98 -1.84
CA SER A 565 17.53 -10.74 -3.05
C SER A 565 18.74 -10.87 -3.98
N SER A 566 18.65 -11.81 -4.92
CA SER A 566 19.61 -11.99 -6.00
C SER A 566 18.86 -12.16 -7.32
N VAL A 567 19.27 -11.42 -8.34
CA VAL A 567 18.79 -11.52 -9.71
C VAL A 567 19.99 -11.82 -10.60
N LEU A 568 20.04 -13.02 -11.15
CA LEU A 568 21.09 -13.50 -12.05
C LEU A 568 20.51 -13.71 -13.44
N LEU A 569 21.08 -13.04 -14.43
CA LEU A 569 20.82 -13.19 -15.86
C LEU A 569 22.11 -13.66 -16.52
N ALA A 570 22.22 -14.94 -16.87
CA ALA A 570 23.46 -15.50 -17.40
C ALA A 570 23.26 -16.26 -18.71
N ASN A 571 24.21 -16.14 -19.64
CA ASN A 571 24.19 -16.86 -20.91
C ASN A 571 22.90 -16.59 -21.72
N LEU A 572 22.47 -15.33 -21.78
CA LEU A 572 21.26 -14.95 -22.50
C LEU A 572 21.58 -14.56 -23.94
N THR A 573 20.68 -14.90 -24.86
CA THR A 573 20.73 -14.45 -26.26
C THR A 573 19.42 -13.75 -26.59
N LEU A 574 19.35 -12.44 -26.36
CA LEU A 574 18.11 -11.69 -26.45
C LEU A 574 18.08 -10.82 -27.70
N ARG A 575 17.13 -11.10 -28.59
CA ARG A 575 16.92 -10.33 -29.81
C ARG A 575 15.52 -9.73 -29.82
N ALA A 576 15.44 -8.44 -30.13
CA ALA A 576 14.17 -7.74 -30.31
C ALA A 576 14.28 -6.67 -31.41
N THR A 577 13.15 -6.35 -32.02
CA THR A 577 13.01 -5.26 -32.99
C THR A 577 11.84 -4.38 -32.64
N VAL A 578 11.86 -3.13 -33.10
CA VAL A 578 10.76 -2.16 -32.91
C VAL A 578 9.44 -2.69 -33.48
N GLY A 579 9.49 -3.50 -34.54
CA GLY A 579 8.30 -4.08 -35.18
C GLY A 579 7.82 -5.39 -34.54
N GLY A 580 8.72 -6.20 -33.98
CA GLY A 580 8.37 -7.50 -33.40
C GLY A 580 8.00 -7.44 -31.91
N SER A 581 8.61 -6.55 -31.14
CA SER A 581 8.28 -6.41 -29.72
C SER A 581 6.84 -5.90 -29.51
N GLN A 582 6.14 -6.52 -28.57
CA GLN A 582 4.78 -6.12 -28.16
C GLN A 582 4.79 -5.23 -26.91
N TYR A 583 5.96 -4.81 -26.44
CA TYR A 583 6.08 -3.98 -25.26
C TYR A 583 5.62 -2.54 -25.56
N VAL A 584 4.71 -2.02 -24.74
CA VAL A 584 4.21 -0.65 -24.81
C VAL A 584 4.62 0.10 -23.55
N PRO A 585 5.39 1.20 -23.67
CA PRO A 585 5.73 2.04 -22.54
C PRO A 585 4.50 2.61 -21.83
N THR A 586 4.55 2.66 -20.51
CA THR A 586 3.47 3.19 -19.66
C THR A 586 3.83 4.50 -18.99
N THR A 587 5.06 4.99 -19.19
CA THR A 587 5.50 6.29 -18.70
C THR A 587 4.64 7.41 -19.31
N PRO A 588 4.10 8.33 -18.48
CA PRO A 588 3.32 9.47 -18.97
C PRO A 588 4.06 10.25 -20.08
N GLY A 589 3.34 10.64 -21.13
CA GLY A 589 3.90 11.33 -22.30
C GLY A 589 4.59 10.43 -23.33
N HIS A 590 4.77 9.13 -23.04
CA HIS A 590 5.49 8.19 -23.91
C HIS A 590 4.62 7.01 -24.38
N ALA A 591 3.31 7.05 -24.12
CA ALA A 591 2.37 5.96 -24.48
C ALA A 591 2.27 5.69 -26.00
N GLY A 592 2.62 6.66 -26.84
CA GLY A 592 2.67 6.51 -28.30
C GLY A 592 4.03 6.06 -28.84
N SER A 593 5.08 6.03 -28.00
CA SER A 593 6.42 5.68 -28.43
C SER A 593 6.56 4.17 -28.58
N ARG A 594 7.10 3.73 -29.72
CA ARG A 594 7.43 2.31 -29.94
C ARG A 594 8.93 2.10 -29.81
N TYR A 595 9.30 1.17 -28.93
CA TYR A 595 10.65 0.68 -28.74
C TYR A 595 10.65 -0.83 -28.96
N GLY A 596 11.82 -1.41 -29.26
CA GLY A 596 12.01 -2.86 -29.37
C GLY A 596 12.85 -3.45 -28.24
N PRO A 597 12.48 -3.32 -26.95
CA PRO A 597 13.35 -3.75 -25.86
C PRO A 597 13.39 -5.26 -25.68
N ALA A 598 14.59 -5.79 -25.47
CA ALA A 598 14.82 -7.15 -25.03
C ALA A 598 14.67 -7.29 -23.51
N LEU A 599 15.09 -6.26 -22.76
CA LEU A 599 15.01 -6.20 -21.30
C LEU A 599 14.41 -4.85 -20.86
N VAL A 600 13.49 -4.89 -19.92
CA VAL A 600 12.86 -3.71 -19.34
C VAL A 600 13.04 -3.73 -17.82
N LEU A 601 13.50 -2.60 -17.27
CA LEU A 601 13.60 -2.35 -15.84
C LEU A 601 12.59 -1.26 -15.47
N ASP A 602 11.49 -1.66 -14.85
CA ASP A 602 10.33 -0.81 -14.64
C ASP A 602 10.12 -0.51 -13.15
N GLY A 603 10.56 0.67 -12.71
CA GLY A 603 10.47 1.08 -11.31
C GLY A 603 11.32 0.21 -10.39
N VAL A 604 12.39 -0.40 -10.92
CA VAL A 604 13.22 -1.35 -10.19
C VAL A 604 13.91 -0.65 -9.01
N ARG A 605 13.73 -1.21 -7.81
CA ARG A 605 14.43 -0.80 -6.59
C ARG A 605 15.14 -2.00 -6.00
N LEU A 606 16.47 -1.95 -6.00
CA LEU A 606 17.33 -2.94 -5.36
C LEU A 606 17.56 -2.51 -3.91
N LEU A 607 17.15 -3.36 -2.96
CA LEU A 607 17.27 -3.14 -1.52
C LEU A 607 18.20 -4.22 -0.94
N SER A 608 19.46 -3.88 -0.70
CA SER A 608 20.50 -4.88 -0.37
C SER A 608 20.50 -6.08 -1.32
N THR A 609 20.22 -5.83 -2.60
CA THR A 609 19.98 -6.84 -3.63
C THR A 609 21.15 -6.86 -4.61
N ARG A 610 21.48 -8.06 -5.11
CA ARG A 610 22.49 -8.25 -6.16
C ARG A 610 21.78 -8.48 -7.49
N PHE A 611 21.90 -7.56 -8.42
CA PHE A 611 21.53 -7.74 -9.81
C PHE A 611 22.78 -7.96 -10.63
N VAL A 612 22.86 -9.10 -11.32
CA VAL A 612 24.02 -9.55 -12.07
C VAL A 612 23.55 -10.01 -13.44
N MET A 613 24.02 -9.35 -14.49
CA MET A 613 23.89 -9.82 -15.86
C MET A 613 25.28 -10.17 -16.39
N THR A 614 25.46 -11.41 -16.85
CA THR A 614 26.77 -11.90 -17.29
C THR A 614 26.70 -12.75 -18.54
N ARG A 615 27.79 -12.77 -19.34
CA ARG A 615 27.94 -13.63 -20.51
C ARG A 615 26.75 -13.59 -21.47
N SER A 616 26.18 -12.41 -21.68
CA SER A 616 24.90 -12.27 -22.39
C SER A 616 25.02 -11.36 -23.60
N THR A 617 24.25 -11.68 -24.63
CA THR A 617 24.15 -10.92 -25.87
C THR A 617 22.77 -10.30 -26.01
N LEU A 618 22.70 -9.01 -26.32
CA LEU A 618 21.45 -8.29 -26.56
C LEU A 618 21.54 -7.59 -27.91
N VAL A 619 20.58 -7.85 -28.79
CA VAL A 619 20.53 -7.26 -30.14
C VAL A 619 19.18 -6.59 -30.35
N CYS A 620 19.22 -5.31 -30.71
CA CYS A 620 18.05 -4.47 -30.92
C CYS A 620 18.07 -3.85 -32.32
N GLY A 621 17.07 -4.16 -33.15
CA GLY A 621 16.93 -3.60 -34.51
C GLY A 621 15.76 -2.62 -34.69
N GLY A 622 15.97 -1.57 -35.50
CA GLY A 622 14.95 -0.57 -35.84
C GLY A 622 15.37 0.86 -35.45
N GLY A 623 14.87 1.87 -36.18
CA GLY A 623 15.36 3.25 -36.07
C GLY A 623 15.16 3.96 -34.72
N SER A 624 14.42 3.37 -33.78
CA SER A 624 14.28 3.88 -32.41
C SER A 624 14.53 2.79 -31.37
N CYS A 625 15.37 1.81 -31.71
CA CYS A 625 15.57 0.64 -30.85
C CYS A 625 16.37 0.99 -29.59
N ALA A 626 15.89 0.51 -28.44
CA ALA A 626 16.58 0.54 -27.16
C ALA A 626 16.67 -0.89 -26.63
N ALA A 627 17.88 -1.48 -26.55
CA ALA A 627 18.04 -2.88 -26.15
C ALA A 627 17.52 -3.14 -24.73
N MET A 628 17.79 -2.17 -23.85
CA MET A 628 17.25 -2.07 -22.50
C MET A 628 16.43 -0.79 -22.35
N LEU A 629 15.25 -0.91 -21.75
CA LEU A 629 14.40 0.23 -21.42
C LEU A 629 14.29 0.38 -19.90
N VAL A 630 14.34 1.60 -19.40
CA VAL A 630 14.10 1.91 -17.98
C VAL A 630 12.87 2.80 -17.85
N GLU A 631 11.86 2.35 -17.11
CA GLU A 631 10.68 3.14 -16.76
C GLU A 631 10.68 3.42 -15.25
N ARG A 632 10.05 4.52 -14.81
CA ARG A 632 9.84 4.86 -13.38
C ARG A 632 11.13 4.86 -12.51
N GLY A 633 12.29 5.06 -13.14
CA GLY A 633 13.60 5.13 -12.52
C GLY A 633 14.21 3.78 -12.11
N LEU A 634 15.53 3.76 -11.96
CA LEU A 634 16.32 2.64 -11.44
C LEU A 634 17.02 3.06 -10.15
N GLY A 635 16.71 2.39 -9.05
CA GLY A 635 17.31 2.66 -7.74
C GLY A 635 18.13 1.50 -7.23
N VAL A 636 19.40 1.76 -6.89
CA VAL A 636 20.34 0.80 -6.31
C VAL A 636 20.70 1.29 -4.91
N ASN A 637 20.10 0.71 -3.87
CA ASN A 637 20.17 1.23 -2.49
C ASN A 637 20.53 0.17 -1.44
N LEU A 638 20.94 0.59 -0.25
CA LEU A 638 21.26 -0.26 0.91
C LEU A 638 22.34 -1.30 0.60
N SER A 639 23.51 -0.88 0.13
CA SER A 639 24.61 -1.76 -0.28
C SER A 639 24.22 -2.78 -1.36
N SER A 640 23.38 -2.35 -2.31
CA SER A 640 23.02 -3.14 -3.49
C SER A 640 24.09 -3.09 -4.56
N VAL A 641 24.05 -4.07 -5.47
CA VAL A 641 24.94 -4.14 -6.62
C VAL A 641 24.09 -4.29 -7.88
N PHE A 642 24.31 -3.41 -8.86
CA PHE A 642 23.88 -3.60 -10.24
C PHE A 642 25.12 -3.82 -11.10
N TYR A 643 25.29 -5.03 -11.62
CA TYR A 643 26.50 -5.47 -12.28
C TYR A 643 26.19 -6.05 -13.66
N MET A 644 26.83 -5.51 -14.69
CA MET A 644 26.82 -6.06 -16.05
C MET A 644 28.25 -6.41 -16.44
N ASP A 645 28.51 -7.68 -16.72
CA ASP A 645 29.86 -8.19 -16.96
C ASP A 645 29.89 -9.11 -18.16
N ASN A 646 30.94 -9.06 -19.00
CA ASN A 646 31.03 -9.91 -20.17
C ASN A 646 29.77 -9.87 -21.06
N CYS A 647 29.16 -8.69 -21.23
CA CYS A 647 27.95 -8.50 -22.01
C CYS A 647 28.26 -7.83 -23.35
N ALA A 648 27.71 -8.36 -24.43
CA ALA A 648 27.74 -7.72 -25.75
C ALA A 648 26.37 -7.16 -26.09
N VAL A 649 26.24 -5.83 -26.16
CA VAL A 649 24.95 -5.18 -26.44
C VAL A 649 25.07 -4.36 -27.71
N MET A 650 24.26 -4.71 -28.70
CA MET A 650 24.19 -4.05 -30.00
C MET A 650 22.80 -3.49 -30.23
N SER A 651 22.73 -2.20 -30.49
CA SER A 651 21.48 -1.52 -30.80
C SER A 651 21.70 -0.54 -31.95
N GLN A 652 20.64 -0.21 -32.68
CA GLN A 652 20.71 0.80 -33.72
C GLN A 652 20.81 2.23 -33.15
N SER A 653 20.08 2.53 -32.07
CA SER A 653 19.96 3.88 -31.50
C SER A 653 20.46 3.98 -30.06
N HIS A 654 19.89 3.19 -29.15
CA HIS A 654 20.22 3.24 -27.72
C HIS A 654 20.51 1.85 -27.14
N VAL A 655 21.50 1.75 -26.24
CA VAL A 655 21.73 0.51 -25.49
C VAL A 655 20.77 0.44 -24.31
N MET A 656 20.78 1.44 -23.43
CA MET A 656 19.89 1.60 -22.29
C MET A 656 19.23 2.99 -22.35
N TYR A 657 17.91 3.02 -22.50
CA TYR A 657 17.15 4.25 -22.62
C TYR A 657 16.14 4.40 -21.47
N ALA A 658 16.27 5.43 -20.65
CA ALA A 658 15.39 5.66 -19.51
C ALA A 658 14.34 6.74 -19.81
N LEU A 659 13.07 6.34 -19.89
CA LEU A 659 11.95 7.24 -20.19
C LEU A 659 11.66 8.16 -19.02
N ALA A 660 12.08 9.43 -19.12
CA ALA A 660 11.92 10.44 -18.06
C ALA A 660 12.30 9.91 -16.66
N SER A 661 13.31 9.03 -16.62
CA SER A 661 13.63 8.17 -15.49
C SER A 661 15.04 8.42 -14.99
N ASP A 662 15.20 8.41 -13.67
CA ASP A 662 16.48 8.71 -13.01
C ASP A 662 17.24 7.42 -12.68
N LEU A 663 18.57 7.51 -12.63
CA LEU A 663 19.43 6.53 -11.98
C LEU A 663 19.84 7.07 -10.60
N ARG A 664 19.57 6.31 -9.54
CA ARG A 664 20.02 6.61 -8.17
C ARG A 664 20.82 5.46 -7.61
N VAL A 665 22.08 5.70 -7.26
CA VAL A 665 22.96 4.74 -6.57
C VAL A 665 23.29 5.31 -5.19
N SER A 666 22.79 4.70 -4.13
CA SER A 666 22.83 5.27 -2.78
C SER A 666 23.13 4.25 -1.68
N GLY A 667 23.56 4.74 -0.51
CA GLY A 667 23.71 3.92 0.70
C GLY A 667 24.78 2.85 0.58
N GLY A 668 25.97 3.20 0.10
CA GLY A 668 27.09 2.28 -0.09
C GLY A 668 26.88 1.26 -1.21
N SER A 669 26.16 1.63 -2.26
CA SER A 669 25.81 0.73 -3.37
C SER A 669 26.77 0.87 -4.56
N VAL A 670 26.73 -0.10 -5.48
CA VAL A 670 27.58 -0.12 -6.68
C VAL A 670 26.75 -0.31 -7.94
N PHE A 671 26.95 0.56 -8.92
CA PHE A 671 26.53 0.34 -10.32
C PHE A 671 27.78 0.18 -11.17
N SER A 672 27.87 -0.92 -11.91
CA SER A 672 29.12 -1.31 -12.56
C SER A 672 28.89 -2.02 -13.88
N ILE A 673 29.57 -1.54 -14.92
CA ILE A 673 29.66 -2.19 -16.23
C ILE A 673 31.13 -2.59 -16.46
N GLN A 674 31.38 -3.87 -16.69
CA GLN A 674 32.73 -4.42 -16.83
C GLN A 674 32.86 -5.38 -18.00
N ASN A 675 34.07 -5.48 -18.57
CA ASN A 675 34.44 -6.48 -19.58
C ASN A 675 33.42 -6.60 -20.74
N SER A 676 32.75 -5.49 -21.09
CA SER A 676 31.58 -5.50 -21.95
C SER A 676 31.87 -4.76 -23.26
N SER A 677 31.13 -5.12 -24.32
CA SER A 677 31.19 -4.42 -25.60
C SER A 677 29.82 -3.88 -25.96
N TRP A 678 29.70 -2.56 -26.01
CA TRP A 678 28.44 -1.87 -26.29
C TRP A 678 28.54 -1.11 -27.60
N SER A 679 27.57 -1.30 -28.49
CA SER A 679 27.53 -0.64 -29.78
C SER A 679 26.17 -0.02 -30.06
N ALA A 680 26.19 1.27 -30.41
CA ALA A 680 25.05 2.05 -30.89
C ALA A 680 25.56 3.10 -31.88
N PRO A 681 25.85 2.72 -33.14
CA PRO A 681 26.60 3.54 -34.09
C PRO A 681 25.74 4.60 -34.80
N SER A 682 24.64 5.03 -34.20
CA SER A 682 23.80 6.08 -34.76
C SER A 682 24.58 7.36 -35.02
N ARG A 683 24.20 8.09 -36.07
CA ARG A 683 24.76 9.41 -36.38
C ARG A 683 23.84 10.55 -35.94
N GLU A 684 22.71 10.21 -35.32
CA GLU A 684 21.74 11.19 -34.86
C GLU A 684 22.22 11.89 -33.60
N PHE A 685 21.82 13.15 -33.47
CA PHE A 685 22.09 13.95 -32.29
C PHE A 685 21.29 13.40 -31.09
N HIS A 686 21.90 13.38 -29.90
CA HIS A 686 21.33 12.83 -28.66
C HIS A 686 21.09 11.31 -28.61
N GLU A 687 21.50 10.55 -29.62
CA GLU A 687 21.49 9.09 -29.53
C GLU A 687 22.72 8.55 -28.79
N SER A 688 22.51 8.15 -27.53
CA SER A 688 23.56 7.68 -26.61
C SER A 688 23.40 6.20 -26.23
N SER A 689 24.48 5.63 -25.68
CA SER A 689 24.46 4.27 -25.12
C SER A 689 23.53 4.21 -23.89
N CYS A 690 23.80 4.99 -22.86
CA CYS A 690 22.97 5.15 -21.67
C CYS A 690 22.35 6.54 -21.66
N MET A 691 21.03 6.63 -21.47
CA MET A 691 20.30 7.88 -21.33
C MET A 691 19.43 7.84 -20.08
N PHE A 692 19.61 8.81 -19.19
CA PHE A 692 18.79 9.03 -18.01
C PHE A 692 18.31 10.48 -17.95
N ARG A 693 17.22 10.75 -17.23
CA ARG A 693 16.83 12.11 -16.92
C ARG A 693 17.85 12.74 -15.99
N ASP A 694 18.08 12.16 -14.81
CA ASP A 694 19.08 12.59 -13.85
C ASP A 694 19.87 11.39 -13.31
N VAL A 695 21.16 11.58 -13.03
CA VAL A 695 22.03 10.57 -12.43
C VAL A 695 22.55 11.09 -11.08
N ALA A 696 22.30 10.34 -10.01
CA ALA A 696 22.78 10.67 -8.68
C ALA A 696 23.50 9.47 -8.03
N VAL A 697 24.71 9.73 -7.54
CA VAL A 697 25.52 8.77 -6.78
C VAL A 697 25.81 9.39 -5.41
N ASP A 698 25.33 8.76 -4.33
CA ASP A 698 25.35 9.34 -2.99
C ASP A 698 25.63 8.31 -1.88
N GLY A 699 25.96 8.77 -0.68
CA GLY A 699 26.09 7.96 0.53
C GLY A 699 27.23 6.95 0.44
N GLY A 700 28.39 7.38 -0.06
CA GLY A 700 29.57 6.53 -0.25
C GLY A 700 29.36 5.42 -1.27
N SER A 701 28.68 5.71 -2.38
CA SER A 701 28.38 4.76 -3.45
C SER A 701 29.33 4.90 -4.63
N VAL A 702 29.32 3.90 -5.53
CA VAL A 702 30.23 3.86 -6.69
C VAL A 702 29.46 3.66 -7.99
N LEU A 703 29.78 4.48 -8.98
CA LEU A 703 29.40 4.28 -10.38
C LEU A 703 30.69 4.04 -11.19
N GLN A 704 30.87 2.85 -11.75
CA GLN A 704 32.10 2.49 -12.46
C GLN A 704 31.87 1.86 -13.83
N ILE A 705 32.74 2.21 -14.77
CA ILE A 705 32.83 1.64 -16.11
C ILE A 705 34.26 1.14 -16.31
N VAL A 706 34.43 -0.17 -16.47
CA VAL A 706 35.77 -0.79 -16.40
C VAL A 706 36.01 -1.77 -17.56
N SER A 707 37.21 -1.78 -18.13
CA SER A 707 37.67 -2.81 -19.08
C SER A 707 36.71 -3.06 -20.26
N SER A 708 36.02 -2.03 -20.75
CA SER A 708 34.93 -2.17 -21.72
C SER A 708 35.19 -1.39 -23.00
N THR A 709 34.61 -1.84 -24.11
CA THR A 709 34.71 -1.19 -25.43
C THR A 709 33.37 -0.62 -25.86
N PHE A 710 33.33 0.68 -26.10
CA PHE A 710 32.12 1.40 -26.52
C PHE A 710 32.27 1.90 -27.95
N ARG A 711 31.42 1.42 -28.87
CA ARG A 711 31.36 1.85 -30.27
C ARG A 711 30.06 2.59 -30.55
N LEU A 712 30.08 3.91 -30.34
CA LEU A 712 28.88 4.73 -30.20
C LEU A 712 28.84 5.88 -31.20
N GLY A 713 27.66 6.44 -31.36
CA GLY A 713 27.40 7.71 -32.01
C GLY A 713 27.84 8.88 -31.16
N PHE A 714 26.90 9.38 -30.34
CA PHE A 714 26.99 10.67 -29.67
C PHE A 714 27.63 10.60 -28.28
N ALA A 715 27.06 9.81 -27.36
CA ALA A 715 27.52 9.76 -25.97
C ALA A 715 27.49 8.35 -25.35
N MET A 716 28.36 8.06 -24.37
CA MET A 716 28.27 6.84 -23.54
C MET A 716 27.20 6.97 -22.45
N LEU A 717 27.27 8.02 -21.62
CA LEU A 717 26.25 8.37 -20.64
C LEU A 717 25.69 9.75 -20.98
N MET A 718 24.38 9.89 -21.01
CA MET A 718 23.69 11.16 -21.20
C MET A 718 22.69 11.40 -20.06
N ALA A 719 22.71 12.62 -19.50
CA ALA A 719 21.77 13.05 -18.46
C ALA A 719 21.49 14.56 -18.51
N ASN A 720 20.41 15.01 -17.87
CA ASN A 720 20.20 16.44 -17.61
C ASN A 720 21.09 16.92 -16.47
N THR A 721 21.25 16.10 -15.43
CA THR A 721 22.16 16.37 -14.31
C THR A 721 22.94 15.12 -13.91
N LEU A 722 24.17 15.33 -13.43
CA LEU A 722 25.04 14.33 -12.84
C LEU A 722 25.53 14.84 -11.48
N THR A 723 25.08 14.22 -10.40
CA THR A 723 25.48 14.58 -9.04
C THR A 723 26.21 13.42 -8.38
N VAL A 724 27.41 13.68 -7.86
CA VAL A 724 28.21 12.71 -7.07
C VAL A 724 28.51 13.35 -5.72
N THR A 725 27.97 12.78 -4.64
CA THR A 725 28.00 13.40 -3.31
C THR A 725 28.16 12.38 -2.19
N GLY A 726 28.32 12.82 -0.95
CA GLY A 726 28.47 11.95 0.22
C GLY A 726 29.70 11.05 0.18
N GLY A 727 30.83 11.52 -0.36
CA GLY A 727 32.07 10.72 -0.50
C GLY A 727 31.95 9.59 -1.53
N SER A 728 31.13 9.77 -2.56
CA SER A 728 30.92 8.78 -3.62
C SER A 728 32.00 8.84 -4.71
N TRP A 729 32.07 7.81 -5.55
CA TRP A 729 33.13 7.65 -6.54
C TRP A 729 32.58 7.35 -7.95
N LEU A 730 32.99 8.15 -8.93
CA LEU A 730 32.75 7.92 -10.35
C LEU A 730 34.05 7.46 -11.01
N VAL A 731 34.03 6.33 -11.73
CA VAL A 731 35.25 5.72 -12.27
C VAL A 731 35.09 5.32 -13.74
N HIS A 732 36.05 5.71 -14.56
CA HIS A 732 36.23 5.18 -15.91
C HIS A 732 37.66 4.62 -16.00
N ARG A 733 37.78 3.30 -16.13
CA ARG A 733 39.08 2.62 -16.09
C ARG A 733 39.27 1.61 -17.22
N ASN A 734 40.42 1.60 -17.89
CA ASN A 734 40.80 0.59 -18.90
C ASN A 734 39.79 0.46 -20.06
N ASN A 735 39.10 1.54 -20.44
CA ASN A 735 38.09 1.47 -21.50
C ASN A 735 38.60 1.95 -22.84
N GLU A 736 37.98 1.45 -23.91
CA GLU A 736 38.11 2.00 -25.25
C GLU A 736 36.81 2.71 -25.64
N PHE A 737 36.83 4.04 -25.67
CA PHE A 737 35.70 4.89 -26.03
C PHE A 737 35.81 5.35 -27.48
N ARG A 738 34.96 4.82 -28.37
CA ARG A 738 34.73 5.34 -29.73
C ARG A 738 33.42 6.13 -29.74
N THR A 739 33.47 7.40 -29.38
CA THR A 739 32.28 8.25 -29.17
C THR A 739 32.65 9.74 -29.22
N ALA A 740 31.70 10.62 -29.51
CA ALA A 740 31.96 12.06 -29.43
C ALA A 740 32.12 12.53 -27.97
N TYR A 741 31.25 12.05 -27.07
CA TYR A 741 31.28 12.33 -25.64
C TYR A 741 31.27 11.03 -24.83
N VAL A 742 31.99 10.98 -23.70
CA VAL A 742 31.80 9.88 -22.74
C VAL A 742 30.64 10.20 -21.81
N VAL A 743 30.62 11.38 -21.21
CA VAL A 743 29.53 11.88 -20.36
C VAL A 743 28.97 13.15 -20.98
N TYR A 744 27.71 13.16 -21.40
CA TYR A 744 27.04 14.37 -21.89
C TYR A 744 26.01 14.83 -20.87
N VAL A 745 26.22 16.01 -20.29
CA VAL A 745 25.27 16.65 -19.40
C VAL A 745 24.63 17.85 -20.10
N ALA A 746 23.30 17.84 -20.21
CA ALA A 746 22.56 18.82 -21.00
C ALA A 746 22.44 20.19 -20.31
N ARG A 747 22.33 20.22 -18.97
CA ARG A 747 22.33 21.49 -18.22
C ARG A 747 23.76 21.98 -18.03
N GLU A 748 23.99 23.25 -18.32
CA GLU A 748 25.30 23.88 -18.17
C GLU A 748 25.85 23.81 -16.74
N ASN A 749 25.00 23.93 -15.72
CA ASN A 749 25.36 23.75 -14.31
C ASN A 749 24.96 22.36 -13.76
N GLY A 750 24.77 21.38 -14.65
CA GLY A 750 24.17 20.09 -14.30
C GLY A 750 25.12 19.10 -13.64
N VAL A 751 26.43 19.35 -13.64
CA VAL A 751 27.43 18.48 -13.00
C VAL A 751 27.81 19.05 -11.64
N ALA A 752 27.69 18.24 -10.59
CA ALA A 752 28.04 18.64 -9.24
C ALA A 752 28.75 17.52 -8.47
N PHE A 753 29.94 17.84 -7.95
CA PHE A 753 30.68 16.99 -7.01
C PHE A 753 30.77 17.67 -5.65
N ARG A 754 30.30 16.99 -4.61
CA ARG A 754 30.24 17.52 -3.24
C ARG A 754 30.82 16.52 -2.23
N ASP A 755 31.04 16.98 -1.01
CA ASP A 755 31.42 16.14 0.14
C ASP A 755 32.63 15.22 -0.11
N ARG A 756 33.68 15.77 -0.74
CA ARG A 756 34.92 15.03 -1.09
C ARG A 756 34.68 13.82 -2.01
N SER A 757 33.67 13.90 -2.88
CA SER A 757 33.45 12.89 -3.92
C SER A 757 34.50 12.98 -5.02
N VAL A 758 34.85 11.82 -5.59
CA VAL A 758 35.98 11.67 -6.51
C VAL A 758 35.51 11.23 -7.90
N TRP A 759 36.17 11.75 -8.92
CA TRP A 759 36.07 11.26 -10.30
C TRP A 759 37.43 10.80 -10.80
N SER A 760 37.56 9.51 -11.09
CA SER A 760 38.79 8.91 -11.62
C SER A 760 38.64 8.54 -13.10
N ILE A 761 39.58 9.01 -13.92
CA ILE A 761 39.69 8.72 -15.35
C ILE A 761 41.08 8.10 -15.55
N LEU A 762 41.12 6.79 -15.80
CA LEU A 762 42.33 6.00 -15.71
C LEU A 762 42.50 5.07 -16.91
N TYR A 763 43.63 5.12 -17.61
CA TYR A 763 44.03 4.13 -18.63
C TYR A 763 42.99 3.93 -19.75
N ASN A 764 42.27 4.98 -20.15
CA ASN A 764 41.27 4.90 -21.21
C ASN A 764 41.85 5.38 -22.55
N ASN A 765 41.34 4.82 -23.63
CA ASN A 765 41.63 5.25 -24.99
C ASN A 765 40.38 5.89 -25.62
N PHE A 766 40.47 7.16 -26.00
CA PHE A 766 39.41 7.95 -26.60
C PHE A 766 39.66 8.15 -28.09
N THR A 767 38.74 7.69 -28.93
CA THR A 767 38.79 7.82 -30.39
C THR A 767 37.42 8.17 -30.97
N TYR A 768 37.38 8.42 -32.28
CA TYR A 768 36.18 8.92 -32.95
C TYR A 768 35.04 7.89 -32.95
N GLY A 769 33.86 8.37 -32.58
CA GLY A 769 32.60 7.65 -32.76
C GLY A 769 32.00 7.85 -34.15
N SER A 770 30.81 7.29 -34.36
CA SER A 770 30.10 7.39 -35.64
C SER A 770 29.48 8.77 -35.91
N TYR A 771 29.20 9.53 -34.84
CA TYR A 771 28.58 10.86 -34.94
C TYR A 771 29.52 11.93 -35.50
N SER A 772 30.79 11.92 -35.07
CA SER A 772 31.75 12.95 -35.47
C SER A 772 33.15 12.39 -35.59
N SER A 773 33.81 12.70 -36.71
CA SER A 773 35.22 12.41 -36.96
C SER A 773 36.18 13.41 -36.30
N ASN A 774 35.67 14.42 -35.58
CA ASN A 774 36.48 15.53 -35.07
C ASN A 774 36.25 15.79 -33.56
N ILE A 775 35.17 15.27 -32.98
CA ILE A 775 34.85 15.45 -31.56
C ILE A 775 35.25 14.18 -30.82
N VAL A 776 36.09 14.34 -29.79
CA VAL A 776 36.47 13.30 -28.83
C VAL A 776 36.64 14.01 -27.50
N ARG A 777 35.69 13.84 -26.58
CA ARG A 777 35.66 14.57 -25.31
C ARG A 777 35.20 13.65 -24.17
N MET A 778 35.70 13.90 -22.96
CA MET A 778 35.17 13.24 -21.78
C MET A 778 33.79 13.79 -21.43
N THR A 779 33.62 15.12 -21.48
CA THR A 779 32.38 15.76 -21.06
C THR A 779 31.90 16.89 -21.97
N SER A 780 30.59 17.21 -21.91
CA SER A 780 30.02 18.43 -22.50
C SER A 780 30.55 19.69 -21.80
N LYS A 781 30.30 20.89 -22.34
CA LYS A 781 30.69 22.13 -21.64
C LYS A 781 29.78 22.34 -20.44
N TRP A 782 30.36 22.63 -19.29
CA TRP A 782 29.62 22.90 -18.05
C TRP A 782 30.35 23.94 -17.20
N SER A 783 29.58 24.71 -16.45
CA SER A 783 30.07 25.62 -15.41
C SER A 783 29.94 24.95 -14.05
N LEU A 784 31.02 24.99 -13.27
CA LEU A 784 31.01 24.49 -11.90
C LEU A 784 30.15 25.40 -11.02
N PRO A 785 29.14 24.86 -10.33
CA PRO A 785 28.50 25.58 -9.24
C PRO A 785 29.55 26.01 -8.20
N SER A 786 29.45 27.23 -7.69
CA SER A 786 30.46 27.85 -6.80
C SER A 786 30.66 27.09 -5.47
N ASP A 787 29.70 26.26 -5.07
CA ASP A 787 29.73 25.41 -3.89
C ASP A 787 30.43 24.06 -4.12
N THR A 788 30.86 23.76 -5.34
CA THR A 788 31.46 22.46 -5.69
C THR A 788 32.99 22.55 -5.80
N ARG A 789 33.68 21.53 -5.29
CA ARG A 789 35.13 21.34 -5.42
C ARG A 789 35.37 19.88 -5.81
N PRO A 790 35.24 19.53 -7.10
CA PRO A 790 35.46 18.17 -7.55
C PRO A 790 36.90 17.77 -7.29
N ILE A 791 37.11 16.52 -6.89
CA ILE A 791 38.42 15.88 -6.84
C ILE A 791 38.50 14.99 -8.08
N ILE A 792 39.28 15.39 -9.09
CA ILE A 792 39.38 14.67 -10.36
C ILE A 792 40.81 14.18 -10.55
N TYR A 793 40.95 12.90 -10.89
CA TYR A 793 42.23 12.28 -11.25
C TYR A 793 42.20 11.84 -12.71
N GLY A 794 43.29 12.15 -13.43
CA GLY A 794 43.56 11.68 -14.78
C GLY A 794 44.87 10.91 -14.81
N VAL A 795 44.88 9.66 -15.29
CA VAL A 795 46.06 8.80 -15.24
C VAL A 795 46.19 8.00 -16.53
N CYS A 796 47.25 8.26 -17.29
CA CYS A 796 47.62 7.45 -18.46
C CYS A 796 46.49 7.26 -19.51
N ASP A 797 45.69 8.30 -19.74
CA ASP A 797 44.69 8.28 -20.79
C ASP A 797 45.29 8.68 -22.15
N GLU A 798 44.77 8.14 -23.23
CA GLU A 798 45.12 8.49 -24.61
C GLU A 798 43.90 9.05 -25.35
N ALA A 799 44.07 10.15 -26.08
CA ALA A 799 43.07 10.69 -26.98
C ALA A 799 43.65 10.77 -28.39
N ARG A 800 42.98 10.14 -29.36
CA ARG A 800 43.37 10.13 -30.78
C ARG A 800 44.79 9.59 -31.01
N GLY A 801 45.19 8.60 -30.22
CA GLY A 801 46.52 7.97 -30.28
C GLY A 801 47.65 8.77 -29.64
N SER A 802 47.34 9.84 -28.90
CA SER A 802 48.31 10.65 -28.16
C SER A 802 47.97 10.67 -26.66
N PRO A 803 48.96 10.63 -25.76
CA PRO A 803 48.72 10.78 -24.32
C PRO A 803 48.03 12.11 -23.97
N VAL A 804 47.09 12.09 -23.03
CA VAL A 804 46.37 13.28 -22.56
C VAL A 804 47.18 13.97 -21.47
N MET A 805 47.80 15.10 -21.81
CA MET A 805 48.54 15.94 -20.85
C MET A 805 47.70 17.09 -20.27
N ASP A 806 46.73 17.58 -21.04
CA ASP A 806 45.80 18.65 -20.63
C ASP A 806 44.35 18.16 -20.78
N TYR A 807 43.77 17.73 -19.67
CA TYR A 807 42.39 17.23 -19.63
C TYR A 807 41.35 18.35 -19.85
N GLY A 808 41.72 19.60 -19.57
CA GLY A 808 40.85 20.76 -19.78
C GLY A 808 40.63 21.01 -21.25
N GLU A 809 41.72 21.14 -22.01
CA GLU A 809 41.66 21.41 -23.46
C GLU A 809 41.30 20.17 -24.28
N VAL A 810 41.92 19.01 -24.01
CA VAL A 810 41.75 17.81 -24.84
C VAL A 810 40.43 17.10 -24.56
N LEU A 811 40.04 16.98 -23.29
CA LEU A 811 38.87 16.22 -22.87
C LEU A 811 37.70 17.09 -22.37
N ASN A 812 37.85 18.42 -22.43
CA ASN A 812 36.83 19.41 -22.08
C ASN A 812 36.38 19.34 -20.61
N ILE A 813 37.30 19.00 -19.70
CA ILE A 813 37.03 18.98 -18.26
C ILE A 813 37.27 20.38 -17.69
N GLY A 814 36.20 21.16 -17.51
CA GLY A 814 36.28 22.55 -17.01
C GLY A 814 36.71 22.73 -15.54
N ALA A 815 37.07 21.64 -14.85
CA ALA A 815 37.55 21.66 -13.47
C ALA A 815 39.02 21.23 -13.40
N PRO A 816 39.78 21.65 -12.37
CA PRO A 816 41.16 21.20 -12.18
C PRO A 816 41.25 19.67 -12.08
N VAL A 817 42.13 19.08 -12.88
CA VAL A 817 42.44 17.64 -12.86
C VAL A 817 43.84 17.45 -12.28
N THR A 818 43.96 16.54 -11.31
CA THR A 818 45.26 16.08 -10.83
C THR A 818 45.76 15.00 -11.79
N VAL A 819 46.71 15.37 -12.64
CA VAL A 819 47.31 14.46 -13.63
C VAL A 819 48.43 13.67 -12.98
N LEU A 820 48.40 12.34 -13.12
CA LEU A 820 49.49 11.46 -12.68
C LEU A 820 50.13 10.77 -13.89
N ASP A 821 51.44 10.58 -13.83
CA ASP A 821 52.19 9.84 -14.85
C ASP A 821 51.72 8.38 -14.95
N CYS A 822 51.88 7.77 -16.12
CA CYS A 822 51.65 6.34 -16.31
C CYS A 822 52.48 5.52 -15.30
N GLY A 823 51.81 4.67 -14.50
CA GLY A 823 52.45 3.87 -13.45
C GLY A 823 52.51 4.55 -12.08
N ALA A 824 52.25 5.85 -11.98
CA ALA A 824 52.01 6.51 -10.71
C ALA A 824 50.57 6.25 -10.24
N CYS A 825 50.37 6.24 -8.93
CA CYS A 825 49.06 6.04 -8.32
C CYS A 825 48.97 6.76 -6.99
N THR A 826 47.76 7.18 -6.66
CA THR A 826 47.39 7.66 -5.33
C THR A 826 46.17 6.86 -4.88
N MET A 827 46.04 6.68 -3.56
CA MET A 827 44.96 5.91 -2.96
C MET A 827 43.57 6.36 -3.47
N ASP A 828 43.31 7.67 -3.47
CA ASP A 828 42.03 8.25 -3.89
C ASP A 828 41.79 8.14 -5.41
N ALA A 829 42.84 8.03 -6.22
CA ALA A 829 42.70 7.87 -7.66
C ALA A 829 42.29 6.45 -8.05
N VAL A 830 42.91 5.42 -7.44
CA VAL A 830 42.77 4.03 -7.90
C VAL A 830 41.91 3.14 -6.99
N CYS A 831 41.59 3.59 -5.76
CA CYS A 831 40.83 2.85 -4.77
C CYS A 831 39.61 3.64 -4.28
N PHE A 832 38.59 2.94 -3.78
CA PHE A 832 37.50 3.60 -3.07
C PHE A 832 37.97 4.02 -1.68
N ALA A 833 38.35 5.30 -1.53
CA ALA A 833 39.02 5.85 -0.36
C ALA A 833 38.34 5.49 0.97
N ALA A 834 37.00 5.59 1.04
CA ALA A 834 36.23 5.34 2.26
C ALA A 834 36.31 3.90 2.80
N ARG A 835 36.78 2.95 1.97
CA ARG A 835 36.92 1.51 2.31
C ARG A 835 38.32 0.98 2.09
N THR A 836 39.31 1.86 1.89
CA THR A 836 40.71 1.48 1.68
C THR A 836 41.51 1.88 2.92
N SER A 837 42.43 1.04 3.39
CA SER A 837 43.31 1.34 4.53
C SER A 837 44.68 1.85 4.11
N SER A 838 45.21 1.33 3.00
CA SER A 838 46.52 1.70 2.45
C SER A 838 46.66 1.22 1.01
N ILE A 839 47.74 1.60 0.34
CA ILE A 839 48.13 1.07 -0.97
C ILE A 839 49.50 0.38 -0.87
N SER A 840 49.69 -0.70 -1.62
CA SER A 840 50.97 -1.41 -1.77
C SER A 840 51.28 -1.59 -3.25
N GLY A 841 52.26 -0.85 -3.78
CA GLY A 841 52.60 -0.93 -5.22
C GLY A 841 51.41 -0.68 -6.15
N CYS A 842 50.53 0.27 -5.79
CA CYS A 842 49.24 0.58 -6.45
C CYS A 842 48.09 -0.43 -6.26
N ALA A 843 48.31 -1.55 -5.59
CA ALA A 843 47.23 -2.41 -5.16
C ALA A 843 46.53 -1.84 -3.90
N CYS A 844 45.21 -1.85 -3.89
CA CYS A 844 44.41 -1.37 -2.76
C CYS A 844 44.38 -2.41 -1.64
N VAL A 845 44.64 -1.98 -0.40
CA VAL A 845 44.40 -2.81 0.79
C VAL A 845 43.09 -2.38 1.40
N CYS A 846 42.10 -3.28 1.46
CA CYS A 846 40.75 -2.93 1.91
C CYS A 846 40.62 -2.91 3.42
N ALA A 847 39.93 -1.89 3.93
CA ALA A 847 39.43 -1.84 5.28
C ALA A 847 38.18 -2.74 5.43
N ALA A 848 37.71 -2.92 6.67
CA ALA A 848 36.51 -3.70 6.94
C ALA A 848 35.30 -3.17 6.13
N GLY A 849 34.63 -4.07 5.42
CA GLY A 849 33.49 -3.77 4.54
C GLY A 849 33.86 -3.23 3.15
N GLY A 850 35.14 -3.21 2.78
CA GLY A 850 35.57 -3.04 1.39
C GLY A 850 35.68 -4.38 0.67
N TYR A 851 35.29 -4.42 -0.61
CA TYR A 851 35.25 -5.65 -1.41
C TYR A 851 35.98 -5.51 -2.76
N GLY A 852 36.64 -6.58 -3.20
CA GLY A 852 37.37 -6.64 -4.48
C GLY A 852 38.64 -5.79 -4.52
N ASP A 853 39.28 -5.75 -5.68
CA ASP A 853 40.62 -5.15 -5.87
C ASP A 853 40.65 -3.63 -5.70
N THR A 854 39.50 -2.97 -5.76
CA THR A 854 39.35 -1.51 -5.59
C THR A 854 38.57 -1.12 -4.32
N CYS A 855 38.32 -2.09 -3.42
CA CYS A 855 37.68 -1.88 -2.12
C CYS A 855 36.28 -1.26 -2.20
N LEU A 856 35.44 -1.74 -3.11
CA LEU A 856 34.07 -1.26 -3.30
C LEU A 856 33.21 -1.42 -2.04
N PRO A 857 32.17 -0.58 -1.84
CA PRO A 857 31.34 -0.60 -0.64
C PRO A 857 30.34 -1.77 -0.56
N ALA A 858 30.14 -2.50 -1.66
CA ALA A 858 29.27 -3.68 -1.72
C ALA A 858 29.96 -4.83 -2.47
N ALA A 859 29.66 -6.07 -2.06
CA ALA A 859 30.29 -7.27 -2.59
C ALA A 859 29.87 -7.54 -4.04
N VAL A 860 30.82 -7.42 -4.96
CA VAL A 860 30.68 -7.80 -6.37
C VAL A 860 31.03 -9.28 -6.54
N PRO A 861 30.31 -10.07 -7.37
CA PRO A 861 30.68 -11.47 -7.64
C PRO A 861 32.07 -11.55 -8.27
N ASN A 862 32.94 -12.42 -7.76
CA ASN A 862 34.25 -12.66 -8.35
C ASN A 862 34.14 -13.51 -9.63
N GLY A 863 34.86 -13.11 -10.69
CA GLY A 863 35.29 -14.01 -11.77
C GLY A 863 34.19 -14.81 -12.45
N LEU A 864 33.12 -14.15 -12.91
CA LEU A 864 32.15 -14.78 -13.79
C LEU A 864 32.88 -15.01 -15.13
N GLY A 865 33.21 -16.27 -15.44
CA GLY A 865 34.06 -16.64 -16.59
C GLY A 865 33.62 -16.08 -17.95
N PRO A 866 34.46 -16.23 -18.99
CA PRO A 866 34.28 -15.58 -20.30
C PRO A 866 32.97 -15.97 -21.01
N LEU A 867 32.56 -15.13 -21.98
CA LEU A 867 31.44 -15.41 -22.89
C LEU A 867 31.58 -16.81 -23.51
N PRO A 868 30.49 -17.58 -23.67
CA PRO A 868 30.47 -18.70 -24.60
C PRO A 868 30.89 -18.19 -25.99
N LEU A 869 31.78 -18.93 -26.66
CA LEU A 869 32.04 -18.68 -28.07
C LEU A 869 30.70 -18.80 -28.83
N PRO A 870 30.38 -17.91 -29.76
CA PRO A 870 29.21 -18.08 -30.61
C PRO A 870 29.34 -19.44 -31.31
N ASP A 871 28.30 -20.29 -31.19
CA ASP A 871 28.22 -21.53 -31.96
C ASP A 871 28.32 -21.17 -33.43
N ALA A 872 29.29 -21.79 -34.13
CA ALA A 872 29.71 -21.39 -35.47
C ALA A 872 28.68 -21.71 -36.58
N GLU A 873 27.41 -21.99 -36.25
CA GLU A 873 26.37 -22.33 -37.23
C GLU A 873 25.16 -21.38 -37.29
N ASP A 874 25.12 -20.28 -36.54
CA ASP A 874 24.07 -19.25 -36.71
C ASP A 874 24.59 -17.99 -37.42
N THR A 875 24.83 -18.13 -38.73
CA THR A 875 24.77 -17.05 -39.75
C THR A 875 23.77 -17.46 -40.81
#